data_AF-G2Z7F8-F1
#
_entry.id   AF-G2Z7F8-F1
#
_cell.length_a   1.000
_cell.length_b   1.000
_cell.length_c   1.000
_cell.angle_alpha   90.00
_cell.angle_beta   90.00
_cell.angle_gamma   90.00
#
_symmetry.space_group_name_H-M   'P 1'
#
loop_
_entity.id
_entity.type
_entity.pdbx_description
1 polymer ?
#
loop_
_entity_poly.entity_id
_entity_poly.type
_entity_poly.pdbx_seq_one_letter_code
_entity_poly.pdbx_strand_id
1 'polypeptide(L)'
;MKKLSKEDQIKFYEEEIKKILSDYKAYLDSKCIDLINKDELCVGCFEYIDELRNQVVFSFPKDKIPKTKILLTATKPNSQEILVSNFKDFTYSFYRKNCVASFTECYGVYYQELNGKYNIGFNSVDLEFLNILNKGDKIVFGISDPPLKYYFNLIHITKNDLQIQKANEIILGNFHLDNFKPIHIEDSLELIKQYKENLHNEASIIIQGPPGTGKTFFISRLLTLLTKEKKSVLVATLANRSLIELAKKYCEISDAKKGVLFKSNLTLEESREVKELKPIPKNFKSAEGNILLTTFYKMTGISVENVTKPIYDYVILEEASQCFLGTIAAAKILGKKVILVGDPLQLTPIVNQDNPSNISKDIDLMLESFTYYASTITCPKFRLTTTYRFSENACFQTNTFYENSLKSKSEIQKGDASLRKLPSIYNKDGGSSLYFYDANKLDLLYGFLYAQINSLLQLNPKFEIAILSSTKKGVKLLRDNLLFKFNGAQNQIIINTVDSVQGLTVDFCFYFAYSDGNPVFSFKVNRFNVASSRARYCTIILIDEVFKIIPPYKGLVAEYISKCQIDNDLIYDTLSLSKNLLSHSNVLIENNKLNFQGLDNSTVSGLKVIGKIDISQFEKSKKEIKKDKENIYIIDTNVFVDLPDIISKIDLKYSIVLSAKVIDELDYLKISLTEEQKKNVQKALRQINESIDKRGIKMDTADLSLLPNDFNKKSPDNFILSVALKYKIENPIMLTSDNGLQIKAKGLNITTITLKEFLKQLKY
;
A
#
# COMPACT_ATOMS: atom_id res chain seq x y z
N MET A 1 25.52 19.96 7.52
CA MET A 1 24.45 19.78 8.53
C MET A 1 23.16 20.18 7.85
N LYS A 2 22.18 19.28 7.80
CA LYS A 2 20.84 19.55 7.26
C LYS A 2 19.84 19.54 8.40
N LYS A 3 18.78 20.33 8.29
CA LYS A 3 17.72 20.39 9.29
C LYS A 3 16.37 20.52 8.61
N LEU A 4 15.49 19.55 8.84
CA LEU A 4 14.10 19.67 8.44
C LEU A 4 13.29 20.20 9.63
N SER A 5 12.52 21.26 9.41
CA SER A 5 11.56 21.70 10.43
C SER A 5 10.47 20.64 10.64
N LYS A 6 9.77 20.74 11.76
CA LYS A 6 8.61 19.90 12.04
C LYS A 6 7.51 20.13 11.01
N GLU A 7 7.32 21.38 10.61
CA GLU A 7 6.38 21.82 9.59
C GLU A 7 6.71 21.21 8.23
N ASP A 8 8.00 21.18 7.84
CA ASP A 8 8.44 20.58 6.57
C ASP A 8 8.19 19.08 6.54
N GLN A 9 8.41 18.37 7.66
CA GLN A 9 8.14 16.93 7.76
C GLN A 9 6.64 16.63 7.63
N ILE A 10 5.80 17.41 8.32
CA ILE A 10 4.35 17.29 8.22
C ILE A 10 3.88 17.59 6.79
N LYS A 11 4.36 18.68 6.20
CA LYS A 11 4.06 19.06 4.82
C LYS A 11 4.46 17.96 3.84
N PHE A 12 5.61 17.32 4.04
CA PHE A 12 6.02 16.18 3.22
C PHE A 12 5.00 15.03 3.27
N TYR A 13 4.57 14.62 4.47
CA TYR A 13 3.57 13.55 4.59
C TYR A 13 2.21 13.96 4.03
N GLU A 14 1.81 15.22 4.16
CA GLU A 14 0.58 15.76 3.56
C GLU A 14 0.62 15.73 2.03
N GLU A 15 1.74 16.11 1.42
CA GLU A 15 1.93 16.02 -0.04
C GLU A 15 1.96 14.56 -0.52
N GLU A 16 2.53 13.64 0.25
CA GLU A 16 2.44 12.19 -0.03
C GLU A 16 0.98 11.72 -0.03
N ILE A 17 0.19 12.11 0.97
CA ILE A 17 -1.25 11.79 1.02
C ILE A 17 -1.98 12.37 -0.20
N LYS A 18 -1.73 13.64 -0.55
CA LYS A 18 -2.35 14.30 -1.71
C LYS A 18 -2.01 13.58 -3.01
N LYS A 19 -0.74 13.20 -3.22
CA LYS A 19 -0.30 12.48 -4.41
C LYS A 19 -0.94 11.10 -4.52
N ILE A 20 -0.93 10.32 -3.43
CA ILE A 20 -1.58 8.99 -3.39
C ILE A 20 -3.08 9.11 -3.69
N LEU A 21 -3.77 10.09 -3.10
CA LEU A 21 -5.19 10.35 -3.35
C LEU A 21 -5.44 10.82 -4.79
N SER A 22 -4.58 11.66 -5.35
CA SER A 22 -4.69 12.14 -6.73
C SER A 22 -4.51 11.00 -7.74
N ASP A 23 -3.51 10.14 -7.53
CA ASP A 23 -3.26 8.98 -8.39
C ASP A 23 -4.41 7.96 -8.27
N TYR A 24 -4.99 7.80 -7.08
CA TYR A 24 -6.16 6.92 -6.86
C TYR A 24 -7.47 7.52 -7.38
N LYS A 25 -7.58 8.86 -7.43
CA LYS A 25 -8.79 9.56 -7.90
C LYS A 25 -9.10 9.22 -9.35
N ALA A 26 -8.09 9.14 -10.22
CA ALA A 26 -8.29 8.73 -11.62
C ALA A 26 -8.92 7.33 -11.74
N TYR A 27 -8.57 6.41 -10.84
CA TYR A 27 -9.18 5.08 -10.78
C TYR A 27 -10.64 5.16 -10.30
N LEU A 28 -10.93 5.94 -9.26
CA LEU A 28 -12.30 6.13 -8.76
C LEU A 28 -13.22 6.84 -9.76
N ASP A 29 -12.70 7.82 -10.50
CA ASP A 29 -13.47 8.61 -11.47
C ASP A 29 -13.63 7.89 -12.82
N SER A 30 -12.86 6.82 -13.07
CA SER A 30 -13.01 5.99 -14.26
C SER A 30 -14.35 5.25 -14.26
N LYS A 31 -14.92 5.06 -15.44
CA LYS A 31 -16.13 4.24 -15.60
C LYS A 31 -15.81 2.79 -15.25
N CYS A 32 -16.75 2.10 -14.59
CA CYS A 32 -16.59 0.69 -14.23
C CYS A 32 -16.31 -0.16 -15.46
N ILE A 33 -16.94 0.13 -16.60
CA ILE A 33 -16.73 -0.60 -17.86
C ILE A 33 -15.31 -0.44 -18.40
N ASP A 34 -14.72 0.75 -18.30
CA ASP A 34 -13.34 1.00 -18.73
C ASP A 34 -12.34 0.25 -17.84
N LEU A 35 -12.61 0.21 -16.53
CA LEU A 35 -11.80 -0.54 -15.58
C LEU A 35 -11.89 -2.06 -15.79
N ILE A 36 -13.06 -2.58 -16.16
CA ILE A 36 -13.23 -3.98 -16.56
C ILE A 36 -12.45 -4.29 -17.83
N ASN A 37 -12.49 -3.40 -18.81
CA ASN A 37 -11.73 -3.56 -20.05
C ASN A 37 -10.21 -3.55 -19.82
N LYS A 38 -9.73 -2.82 -18.80
CA LYS A 38 -8.32 -2.76 -18.39
C LYS A 38 -7.90 -3.83 -17.37
N ASP A 39 -8.80 -4.71 -16.96
CA ASP A 39 -8.58 -5.74 -15.92
C ASP A 39 -8.18 -5.15 -14.54
N GLU A 40 -8.65 -3.93 -14.27
CA GLU A 40 -8.51 -3.26 -12.97
C GLU A 40 -9.77 -3.40 -12.09
N LEU A 41 -10.87 -3.86 -12.70
CA LEU A 41 -12.08 -4.32 -12.03
C LEU A 41 -12.46 -5.68 -12.59
N CYS A 42 -12.76 -6.65 -11.73
CA CYS A 42 -13.15 -8.00 -12.17
C CYS A 42 -14.47 -8.41 -11.52
N VAL A 43 -15.29 -9.15 -12.26
CA VAL A 43 -16.56 -9.69 -11.74
C VAL A 43 -16.42 -11.20 -11.60
N GLY A 44 -16.40 -11.67 -10.36
CA GLY A 44 -16.34 -13.09 -10.01
C GLY A 44 -17.71 -13.62 -9.57
N CYS A 45 -17.84 -14.93 -9.56
CA CYS A 45 -19.02 -15.63 -9.07
C CYS A 45 -18.64 -16.43 -7.83
N PHE A 46 -19.34 -16.26 -6.71
CA PHE A 46 -19.09 -17.07 -5.52
C PHE A 46 -19.47 -18.53 -5.79
N GLU A 47 -18.55 -19.46 -5.51
CA GLU A 47 -18.73 -20.89 -5.79
C GLU A 47 -18.92 -21.69 -4.50
N TYR A 48 -17.92 -21.68 -3.62
CA TYR A 48 -17.92 -22.43 -2.36
C TYR A 48 -16.81 -21.94 -1.41
N ILE A 49 -16.84 -22.44 -0.17
CA ILE A 49 -15.75 -22.30 0.79
C ILE A 49 -14.97 -23.61 0.75
N ASP A 50 -13.68 -23.54 0.43
CA ASP A 50 -12.76 -24.66 0.53
C ASP A 50 -12.34 -24.79 2.00
N GLU A 51 -13.01 -25.68 2.74
CA GLU A 51 -12.73 -25.92 4.16
C GLU A 51 -11.31 -26.46 4.41
N LEU A 52 -10.76 -27.25 3.48
CA LEU A 52 -9.40 -27.79 3.60
C LEU A 52 -8.38 -26.65 3.51
N ARG A 53 -8.59 -25.71 2.59
CA ARG A 53 -7.74 -24.54 2.39
C ARG A 53 -8.19 -23.30 3.17
N ASN A 54 -9.30 -23.38 3.89
CA ASN A 54 -9.97 -22.28 4.57
C ASN A 54 -10.01 -21.00 3.71
N GLN A 55 -10.50 -21.17 2.48
CA GLN A 55 -10.46 -20.17 1.42
C GLN A 55 -11.81 -20.03 0.77
N VAL A 56 -12.11 -18.81 0.33
CA VAL A 56 -13.36 -18.51 -0.36
C VAL A 56 -13.09 -18.56 -1.85
N VAL A 57 -13.80 -19.44 -2.55
CA VAL A 57 -13.55 -19.68 -3.97
C VAL A 57 -14.54 -18.90 -4.84
N PHE A 58 -13.99 -18.12 -5.77
CA PHE A 58 -14.75 -17.40 -6.78
C PHE A 58 -14.33 -17.84 -8.18
N SER A 59 -15.29 -18.01 -9.10
CA SER A 59 -15.02 -18.32 -10.51
C SER A 59 -15.02 -17.06 -11.37
N PHE A 60 -14.13 -17.02 -12.35
CA PHE A 60 -13.94 -15.90 -13.28
C PHE A 60 -13.86 -16.39 -14.74
N PRO A 61 -14.23 -15.54 -15.72
CA PRO A 61 -13.94 -15.78 -17.13
C PRO A 61 -12.42 -15.82 -17.38
N LYS A 62 -11.99 -16.61 -18.38
CA LYS A 62 -10.58 -16.80 -18.74
C LYS A 62 -9.81 -15.51 -18.99
N ASP A 63 -10.47 -14.52 -19.58
CA ASP A 63 -9.83 -13.26 -19.98
C ASP A 63 -10.08 -12.11 -18.99
N LYS A 64 -10.73 -12.38 -17.84
CA LYS A 64 -11.15 -11.36 -16.86
C LYS A 64 -10.85 -11.79 -15.43
N ILE A 65 -9.57 -12.07 -15.21
CA ILE A 65 -9.07 -12.63 -13.96
C ILE A 65 -8.46 -11.52 -13.09
N PRO A 66 -8.85 -11.40 -11.80
CA PRO A 66 -8.23 -10.44 -10.91
C PRO A 66 -6.77 -10.80 -10.64
N LYS A 67 -5.96 -9.76 -10.38
CA LYS A 67 -4.58 -9.93 -9.94
C LYS A 67 -4.55 -10.65 -8.59
N THR A 68 -3.74 -11.69 -8.48
CA THR A 68 -3.46 -12.41 -7.23
C THR A 68 -2.31 -11.75 -6.48
N LYS A 69 -2.22 -12.06 -5.18
CA LYS A 69 -1.20 -11.57 -4.25
C LYS A 69 -1.16 -10.04 -4.12
N ILE A 70 -2.28 -9.37 -4.42
CA ILE A 70 -2.52 -7.96 -4.13
C ILE A 70 -3.81 -7.83 -3.31
N LEU A 71 -3.87 -6.78 -2.48
CA LEU A 71 -5.06 -6.47 -1.72
C LEU A 71 -6.14 -5.91 -2.67
N LEU A 72 -7.32 -6.53 -2.61
CA LEU A 72 -8.49 -6.18 -3.39
C LEU A 72 -9.67 -5.95 -2.47
N THR A 73 -10.57 -5.06 -2.86
CA THR A 73 -11.87 -4.89 -2.22
C THR A 73 -12.89 -5.67 -3.01
N ALA A 74 -13.40 -6.74 -2.41
CA ALA A 74 -14.54 -7.49 -2.89
C ALA A 74 -15.82 -6.79 -2.42
N THR A 75 -16.71 -6.49 -3.35
CA THR A 75 -17.98 -5.80 -3.08
C THR A 75 -19.15 -6.63 -3.60
N LYS A 76 -20.16 -6.80 -2.76
CA LYS A 76 -21.44 -7.38 -3.16
C LYS A 76 -22.37 -6.25 -3.61
N PRO A 77 -22.79 -6.20 -4.89
CA PRO A 77 -23.75 -5.21 -5.36
C PRO A 77 -25.08 -5.35 -4.60
N ASN A 78 -25.79 -4.24 -4.39
CA ASN A 78 -27.13 -4.26 -3.79
C ASN A 78 -28.22 -4.78 -4.74
N SER A 79 -27.96 -4.83 -6.05
CA SER A 79 -28.82 -5.44 -7.07
C SER A 79 -27.99 -6.06 -8.18
N GLN A 80 -28.39 -7.25 -8.64
CA GLN A 80 -27.73 -7.90 -9.78
C GLN A 80 -27.98 -7.17 -11.11
N GLU A 81 -29.03 -6.34 -11.21
CA GLU A 81 -29.31 -5.54 -12.41
C GLU A 81 -28.16 -4.58 -12.76
N ILE A 82 -27.38 -4.13 -11.76
CA ILE A 82 -26.21 -3.28 -11.96
C ILE A 82 -25.19 -3.98 -12.88
N LEU A 83 -25.00 -5.28 -12.70
CA LEU A 83 -24.06 -6.05 -13.51
C LEU A 83 -24.64 -6.39 -14.87
N VAL A 84 -25.94 -6.73 -14.93
CA VAL A 84 -26.65 -7.00 -16.19
C VAL A 84 -26.66 -5.77 -17.11
N SER A 85 -26.75 -4.58 -16.53
CA SER A 85 -26.70 -3.31 -17.26
C SER A 85 -25.28 -2.81 -17.53
N ASN A 86 -24.25 -3.66 -17.35
CA ASN A 86 -22.83 -3.29 -17.48
C ASN A 86 -22.51 -1.98 -16.76
N PHE A 87 -23.01 -1.85 -15.53
CA PHE A 87 -22.84 -0.70 -14.66
C PHE A 87 -23.46 0.61 -15.19
N LYS A 88 -24.35 0.64 -16.20
CA LYS A 88 -24.99 1.87 -16.73
C LYS A 88 -24.06 3.09 -16.83
N ASP A 89 -22.83 2.90 -17.28
CA ASP A 89 -21.80 3.95 -17.35
C ASP A 89 -21.39 4.61 -16.01
N PHE A 90 -21.65 3.97 -14.87
CA PHE A 90 -21.25 4.46 -13.55
C PHE A 90 -19.72 4.59 -13.43
N THR A 91 -19.28 5.68 -12.81
CA THR A 91 -17.92 5.76 -12.28
C THR A 91 -17.77 4.78 -11.12
N TYR A 92 -16.54 4.30 -10.89
CA TYR A 92 -16.30 3.35 -9.80
C TYR A 92 -16.61 3.96 -8.42
N SER A 93 -16.34 5.26 -8.26
CA SER A 93 -16.75 6.05 -7.09
C SER A 93 -18.27 6.01 -6.86
N PHE A 94 -19.05 6.24 -7.91
CA PHE A 94 -20.51 6.19 -7.83
C PHE A 94 -21.00 4.80 -7.44
N TYR A 95 -20.46 3.75 -8.08
CA TYR A 95 -20.78 2.36 -7.76
C TYR A 95 -20.47 2.05 -6.29
N ARG A 96 -19.26 2.35 -5.81
CA ARG A 96 -18.86 2.08 -4.43
C ARG A 96 -19.76 2.78 -3.41
N LYS A 97 -20.17 4.02 -3.68
CA LYS A 97 -20.97 4.82 -2.75
C LYS A 97 -22.45 4.44 -2.73
N ASN A 98 -23.04 4.09 -3.88
CA ASN A 98 -24.50 3.98 -4.02
C ASN A 98 -25.01 2.57 -4.34
N CYS A 99 -24.12 1.67 -4.78
CA CYS A 99 -24.50 0.39 -5.38
C CYS A 99 -23.94 -0.83 -4.64
N VAL A 100 -23.21 -0.64 -3.55
CA VAL A 100 -22.60 -1.71 -2.74
C VAL A 100 -23.44 -1.98 -1.49
N ALA A 101 -23.86 -3.22 -1.30
CA ALA A 101 -24.56 -3.66 -0.08
C ALA A 101 -23.58 -3.98 1.06
N SER A 102 -22.46 -4.61 0.73
CA SER A 102 -21.41 -4.96 1.68
C SER A 102 -20.08 -5.12 0.94
N PHE A 103 -18.98 -5.01 1.67
CA PHE A 103 -17.64 -5.19 1.13
C PHE A 103 -16.72 -5.87 2.15
N THR A 104 -15.62 -6.40 1.64
CA THR A 104 -14.52 -6.95 2.42
C THR A 104 -13.23 -6.70 1.66
N GLU A 105 -12.13 -6.53 2.38
CA GLU A 105 -10.81 -6.66 1.77
C GLU A 105 -10.47 -8.15 1.63
N CYS A 106 -9.70 -8.52 0.61
CA CYS A 106 -9.29 -9.89 0.36
C CYS A 106 -8.06 -9.90 -0.56
N TYR A 107 -7.40 -11.04 -0.69
CA TYR A 107 -6.37 -11.21 -1.72
C TYR A 107 -6.47 -12.60 -2.34
N GLY A 108 -6.37 -12.65 -3.67
CA GLY A 108 -6.37 -13.91 -4.41
C GLY A 108 -5.04 -14.64 -4.22
N VAL A 109 -5.08 -15.96 -4.07
CA VAL A 109 -3.92 -16.78 -3.72
C VAL A 109 -3.38 -17.57 -4.92
N TYR A 110 -4.27 -18.21 -5.68
CA TYR A 110 -3.93 -19.05 -6.83
C TYR A 110 -5.02 -19.01 -7.90
N TYR A 111 -4.72 -19.56 -9.07
CA TYR A 111 -5.69 -19.83 -10.13
C TYR A 111 -5.79 -21.33 -10.39
N GLN A 112 -7.00 -21.84 -10.58
CA GLN A 112 -7.24 -23.23 -10.98
C GLN A 112 -8.29 -23.25 -12.10
N GLU A 113 -7.94 -23.77 -13.26
CA GLU A 113 -8.90 -23.96 -14.35
C GLU A 113 -9.75 -25.20 -14.10
N LEU A 114 -11.07 -25.01 -14.08
CA LEU A 114 -12.07 -26.06 -13.90
C LEU A 114 -13.23 -25.78 -14.85
N ASN A 115 -13.49 -26.72 -15.78
CA ASN A 115 -14.61 -26.66 -16.73
C ASN A 115 -14.70 -25.34 -17.53
N GLY A 116 -13.55 -24.83 -18.00
CA GLY A 116 -13.49 -23.60 -18.80
C GLY A 116 -13.66 -22.29 -18.02
N LYS A 117 -13.75 -22.35 -16.69
CA LYS A 117 -13.69 -21.19 -15.79
C LYS A 117 -12.42 -21.23 -14.94
N TYR A 118 -11.96 -20.06 -14.50
CA TYR A 118 -10.83 -19.96 -13.58
C TYR A 118 -11.34 -19.72 -12.17
N ASN A 119 -11.14 -20.70 -11.30
CA ASN A 119 -11.42 -20.60 -9.88
C ASN A 119 -10.22 -20.00 -9.15
N ILE A 120 -10.51 -19.05 -8.28
CA ILE A 120 -9.51 -18.35 -7.48
C ILE A 120 -9.89 -18.48 -6.02
N GLY A 121 -8.97 -19.02 -5.23
CA GLY A 121 -9.08 -18.99 -3.77
C GLY A 121 -8.69 -17.62 -3.23
N PHE A 122 -9.54 -17.03 -2.42
CA PHE A 122 -9.29 -15.76 -1.73
C PHE A 122 -9.13 -15.98 -0.22
N ASN A 123 -8.13 -15.31 0.33
CA ASN A 123 -7.91 -15.20 1.77
C ASN A 123 -8.45 -13.86 2.31
N SER A 124 -8.54 -13.77 3.64
CA SER A 124 -8.90 -12.55 4.40
C SER A 124 -10.31 -12.02 4.16
N VAL A 125 -11.23 -12.85 3.67
CA VAL A 125 -12.63 -12.48 3.51
C VAL A 125 -13.32 -12.45 4.87
N ASP A 126 -13.94 -11.33 5.23
CA ASP A 126 -14.61 -11.16 6.52
C ASP A 126 -15.82 -12.10 6.66
N LEU A 127 -16.00 -12.67 7.87
CA LEU A 127 -17.11 -13.60 8.17
C LEU A 127 -18.48 -12.96 7.96
N GLU A 128 -18.65 -11.69 8.31
CA GLU A 128 -19.91 -10.96 8.09
C GLU A 128 -20.22 -10.84 6.59
N PHE A 129 -19.19 -10.62 5.76
CA PHE A 129 -19.34 -10.61 4.32
C PHE A 129 -19.64 -12.01 3.77
N LEU A 130 -19.02 -13.06 4.31
CA LEU A 130 -19.28 -14.44 3.90
C LEU A 130 -20.70 -14.89 4.22
N ASN A 131 -21.21 -14.53 5.39
CA ASN A 131 -22.52 -14.95 5.88
C ASN A 131 -23.68 -14.43 5.01
N ILE A 132 -23.44 -13.41 4.18
CA ILE A 132 -24.44 -12.88 3.26
C ILE A 132 -24.29 -13.41 1.83
N LEU A 133 -23.31 -14.28 1.53
CA LEU A 133 -23.08 -14.82 0.18
C LEU A 133 -23.88 -16.10 -0.06
N ASN A 134 -24.51 -16.18 -1.23
CA ASN A 134 -25.11 -17.41 -1.76
C ASN A 134 -24.35 -17.86 -3.01
N LYS A 135 -24.23 -19.18 -3.21
CA LYS A 135 -23.60 -19.73 -4.41
C LYS A 135 -24.23 -19.13 -5.67
N GLY A 136 -23.41 -18.62 -6.59
CA GLY A 136 -23.85 -17.91 -7.78
C GLY A 136 -23.83 -16.38 -7.65
N ASP A 137 -23.68 -15.83 -6.44
CA ASP A 137 -23.60 -14.40 -6.21
C ASP A 137 -22.45 -13.78 -6.99
N LYS A 138 -22.73 -12.67 -7.66
CA LYS A 138 -21.74 -11.93 -8.43
C LYS A 138 -21.06 -10.89 -7.55
N ILE A 139 -19.74 -10.98 -7.44
CA ILE A 139 -18.91 -10.12 -6.60
C ILE A 139 -17.97 -9.32 -7.49
N VAL A 140 -17.89 -8.02 -7.22
CA VAL A 140 -17.03 -7.10 -7.95
C VAL A 140 -15.76 -6.86 -7.15
N PHE A 141 -14.62 -7.15 -7.75
CA PHE A 141 -13.28 -7.02 -7.18
C PHE A 141 -12.60 -5.79 -7.78
N GLY A 142 -12.19 -4.86 -6.94
CA GLY A 142 -11.40 -3.68 -7.33
C GLY A 142 -10.19 -3.49 -6.43
N ILE A 143 -9.34 -2.52 -6.77
CA ILE A 143 -8.17 -2.15 -5.98
C ILE A 143 -8.64 -1.51 -4.67
N SER A 144 -8.10 -2.01 -3.54
CA SER A 144 -8.42 -1.48 -2.21
C SER A 144 -7.99 -0.04 -2.01
N ASP A 145 -8.60 0.61 -1.01
CA ASP A 145 -8.25 1.97 -0.63
C ASP A 145 -6.76 2.04 -0.23
N PRO A 146 -6.06 3.11 -0.63
CA PRO A 146 -4.66 3.26 -0.26
C PRO A 146 -4.48 3.37 1.26
N PRO A 147 -3.39 2.82 1.83
CA PRO A 147 -3.19 2.74 3.28
C PRO A 147 -2.72 4.07 3.91
N LEU A 148 -3.54 5.13 3.81
CA LEU A 148 -3.20 6.50 4.23
C LEU A 148 -2.97 6.65 5.75
N LYS A 149 -3.52 5.74 6.56
CA LYS A 149 -3.40 5.79 8.03
C LYS A 149 -1.95 5.81 8.51
N TYR A 150 -1.03 5.19 7.77
CA TYR A 150 0.40 5.27 8.09
C TYR A 150 0.90 6.71 8.11
N TYR A 151 0.64 7.48 7.05
CA TYR A 151 1.05 8.89 6.97
C TYR A 151 0.33 9.76 8.00
N PHE A 152 -0.97 9.52 8.27
CA PHE A 152 -1.67 10.22 9.35
C PHE A 152 -1.04 9.95 10.72
N ASN A 153 -0.64 8.70 10.99
CA ASN A 153 0.07 8.37 12.22
C ASN A 153 1.43 9.08 12.27
N LEU A 154 2.19 9.11 11.15
CA LEU A 154 3.46 9.82 11.09
C LEU A 154 3.30 11.33 11.33
N ILE A 155 2.25 11.96 10.80
CA ILE A 155 1.91 13.35 11.10
C ILE A 155 1.66 13.54 12.59
N HIS A 156 0.85 12.68 13.22
CA HIS A 156 0.58 12.74 14.66
C HIS A 156 1.86 12.58 15.49
N ILE A 157 2.69 11.59 15.17
CA ILE A 157 3.97 11.35 15.85
C ILE A 157 4.90 12.55 15.68
N THR A 158 4.95 13.12 14.47
CA THR A 158 5.77 14.30 14.15
C THR A 158 5.27 15.53 14.89
N LYS A 159 3.94 15.68 15.04
CA LYS A 159 3.32 16.70 15.89
C LYS A 159 3.76 16.57 17.34
N ASN A 160 3.88 15.35 17.86
CA ASN A 160 4.40 15.09 19.21
C ASN A 160 3.78 16.04 20.25
N ASP A 161 2.46 16.21 20.25
CA ASP A 161 1.76 17.21 21.07
C ASP A 161 1.98 16.98 22.58
N LEU A 162 2.28 15.73 22.97
CA LEU A 162 2.67 15.34 24.33
C LEU A 162 4.14 15.63 24.67
N GLN A 163 4.89 16.27 23.77
CA GLN A 163 6.30 16.67 23.91
C GLN A 163 7.23 15.53 24.37
N ILE A 164 7.05 14.33 23.84
CA ILE A 164 7.87 13.17 24.20
C ILE A 164 9.32 13.44 23.77
N GLN A 165 10.24 13.57 24.73
CA GLN A 165 11.63 13.96 24.50
C GLN A 165 12.35 13.05 23.49
N LYS A 166 12.22 11.72 23.64
CA LYS A 166 12.83 10.73 22.74
C LYS A 166 12.37 10.87 21.27
N ALA A 167 11.15 11.35 21.05
CA ALA A 167 10.65 11.61 19.70
C ALA A 167 11.21 12.93 19.16
N ASN A 168 11.31 13.97 19.99
CA ASN A 168 11.91 15.25 19.63
C ASN A 168 13.39 15.12 19.24
N GLU A 169 14.16 14.24 19.87
CA GLU A 169 15.55 13.95 19.48
C GLU A 169 15.67 13.49 18.02
N ILE A 170 14.64 12.84 17.49
CA ILE A 170 14.60 12.40 16.08
C ILE A 170 14.00 13.47 15.21
N ILE A 171 12.85 14.03 15.59
CA ILE A 171 12.10 14.95 14.74
C ILE A 171 12.81 16.29 14.60
N LEU A 172 13.41 16.80 15.68
CA LEU A 172 14.08 18.11 15.72
C LEU A 172 15.61 18.00 15.61
N GLY A 173 16.11 16.80 15.29
CA GLY A 173 17.54 16.52 15.20
C GLY A 173 18.26 17.34 14.13
N ASN A 174 19.55 17.63 14.38
CA ASN A 174 20.46 18.17 13.38
C ASN A 174 21.21 17.02 12.71
N PHE A 175 21.10 16.89 11.40
CA PHE A 175 21.59 15.71 10.69
C PHE A 175 22.85 15.96 9.85
N HIS A 176 23.72 14.96 9.80
CA HIS A 176 24.95 14.95 9.02
C HIS A 176 25.04 13.65 8.23
N LEU A 177 25.66 13.68 7.04
CA LEU A 177 25.94 12.47 6.26
C LEU A 177 27.26 11.83 6.64
N ASP A 178 28.23 12.63 7.05
CA ASP A 178 29.53 12.16 7.50
C ASP A 178 29.37 11.53 8.89
N ASN A 179 29.96 10.35 9.11
CA ASN A 179 30.06 9.58 10.37
C ASN A 179 29.33 8.22 10.44
N PHE A 180 28.71 7.73 9.36
CA PHE A 180 28.28 6.33 9.34
C PHE A 180 29.48 5.39 9.10
N LYS A 181 30.23 5.11 10.17
CA LYS A 181 31.39 4.21 10.18
C LYS A 181 31.13 3.03 11.12
N PRO A 182 30.34 2.03 10.70
CA PRO A 182 30.05 0.87 11.51
C PRO A 182 31.29 -0.02 11.71
N ILE A 183 31.41 -0.61 12.90
CA ILE A 183 32.44 -1.62 13.21
C ILE A 183 32.11 -2.91 12.47
N HIS A 184 33.09 -3.46 11.76
CA HIS A 184 32.91 -4.70 10.99
C HIS A 184 32.86 -5.91 11.93
N ILE A 185 31.87 -6.78 11.72
CA ILE A 185 31.67 -8.03 12.45
C ILE A 185 31.52 -9.16 11.45
N GLU A 186 32.41 -10.15 11.51
CA GLU A 186 32.37 -11.30 10.61
C GLU A 186 31.29 -12.30 11.01
N ASP A 187 31.13 -12.59 12.30
CA ASP A 187 30.13 -13.53 12.81
C ASP A 187 29.05 -12.80 13.63
N SER A 188 27.81 -12.87 13.16
CA SER A 188 26.64 -12.35 13.88
C SER A 188 26.50 -12.90 15.31
N LEU A 189 27.03 -14.10 15.60
CA LEU A 189 27.03 -14.67 16.95
C LEU A 189 27.96 -13.92 17.90
N GLU A 190 29.05 -13.35 17.39
CA GLU A 190 29.94 -12.48 18.17
C GLU A 190 29.19 -11.23 18.63
N LEU A 191 28.37 -10.64 17.76
CA LEU A 191 27.54 -9.49 18.12
C LEU A 191 26.52 -9.85 19.22
N ILE A 192 25.99 -11.07 19.22
CA ILE A 192 25.11 -11.58 20.29
C ILE A 192 25.89 -11.77 21.61
N LYS A 193 27.15 -12.20 21.54
CA LYS A 193 28.03 -12.29 22.71
C LYS A 193 28.33 -10.90 23.28
N GLN A 194 28.76 -9.95 22.45
CA GLN A 194 28.96 -8.55 22.86
C GLN A 194 27.68 -7.95 23.45
N TYR A 195 26.53 -8.30 22.89
CA TYR A 195 25.25 -7.86 23.45
C TYR A 195 25.04 -8.30 24.91
N LYS A 196 25.34 -9.57 25.23
CA LYS A 196 25.28 -10.08 26.61
C LYS A 196 26.27 -9.36 27.53
N GLU A 197 27.46 -9.05 27.03
CA GLU A 197 28.55 -8.49 27.84
C GLU A 197 28.34 -6.99 28.15
N ASN A 198 28.02 -6.17 27.14
CA ASN A 198 27.99 -4.72 27.31
C ASN A 198 26.90 -3.97 26.51
N LEU A 199 26.52 -4.43 25.31
CA LEU A 199 25.59 -3.64 24.46
C LEU A 199 24.16 -3.64 24.99
N HIS A 200 23.81 -4.52 25.92
CA HIS A 200 22.52 -4.46 26.59
C HIS A 200 22.33 -3.14 27.36
N ASN A 201 23.37 -2.38 27.72
CA ASN A 201 23.20 -1.08 28.39
C ASN A 201 22.83 0.07 27.44
N GLU A 202 22.95 -0.15 26.13
CA GLU A 202 22.76 0.88 25.13
C GLU A 202 21.29 1.11 24.81
N ALA A 203 20.87 2.38 24.76
CA ALA A 203 19.50 2.75 24.40
C ALA A 203 19.21 2.52 22.91
N SER A 204 20.25 2.55 22.07
CA SER A 204 20.16 2.28 20.65
C SER A 204 21.35 1.53 20.11
N ILE A 205 21.10 0.67 19.13
CA ILE A 205 22.14 -0.04 18.36
C ILE A 205 21.73 -0.02 16.89
N ILE A 206 22.68 0.23 16.00
CA ILE A 206 22.47 0.15 14.55
C ILE A 206 23.28 -1.00 13.98
N ILE A 207 22.63 -1.82 13.16
CA ILE A 207 23.26 -2.95 12.48
C ILE A 207 23.02 -2.77 10.99
N GLN A 208 24.09 -2.48 10.26
CA GLN A 208 24.13 -2.58 8.82
C GLN A 208 24.21 -4.06 8.42
N GLY A 209 23.21 -4.54 7.71
CA GLY A 209 23.19 -5.89 7.17
C GLY A 209 23.16 -5.90 5.65
N PRO A 210 24.33 -5.91 4.97
CA PRO A 210 24.43 -6.12 3.54
C PRO A 210 23.70 -7.40 3.05
N PRO A 211 23.43 -7.56 1.76
CA PRO A 211 22.73 -8.71 1.20
C PRO A 211 23.40 -10.04 1.58
N GLY A 212 22.59 -11.01 2.00
CA GLY A 212 23.06 -12.36 2.35
C GLY A 212 23.80 -12.48 3.68
N THR A 213 23.96 -11.41 4.45
CA THR A 213 24.72 -11.42 5.73
C THR A 213 23.97 -11.99 6.93
N GLY A 214 22.73 -12.46 6.73
CA GLY A 214 21.97 -13.13 7.78
C GLY A 214 21.30 -12.19 8.79
N LYS A 215 20.80 -11.01 8.38
CA LYS A 215 19.98 -10.12 9.24
C LYS A 215 18.91 -10.86 10.04
N THR A 216 18.05 -11.62 9.34
CA THR A 216 16.98 -12.41 9.96
C THR A 216 17.51 -13.56 10.82
N PHE A 217 18.68 -14.12 10.47
CA PHE A 217 19.39 -15.07 11.33
C PHE A 217 19.78 -14.39 12.64
N PHE A 218 20.47 -13.25 12.60
CA PHE A 218 20.84 -12.49 13.78
C PHE A 218 19.62 -12.15 14.67
N ILE A 219 18.56 -11.58 14.09
CA ILE A 219 17.37 -11.16 14.84
C ILE A 219 16.74 -12.37 15.55
N SER A 220 16.57 -13.52 14.90
CA SER A 220 15.98 -14.71 15.54
C SER A 220 16.78 -15.24 16.74
N ARG A 221 18.12 -15.19 16.69
CA ARG A 221 18.96 -15.60 17.85
C ARG A 221 18.92 -14.55 18.97
N LEU A 222 18.89 -13.26 18.62
CA LEU A 222 18.68 -12.20 19.59
C LEU A 222 17.32 -12.33 20.29
N LEU A 223 16.24 -12.61 19.56
CA LEU A 223 14.93 -12.89 20.14
C LEU A 223 14.96 -14.07 21.12
N THR A 224 15.70 -15.12 20.80
CA THR A 224 15.87 -16.29 21.68
C THR A 224 16.53 -15.89 23.00
N LEU A 225 17.55 -15.03 22.95
CA LEU A 225 18.18 -14.47 24.15
C LEU A 225 17.20 -13.62 24.97
N LEU A 226 16.53 -12.66 24.33
CA LEU A 226 15.62 -11.72 25.00
C LEU A 226 14.42 -12.42 25.65
N THR A 227 13.89 -13.47 25.02
CA THR A 227 12.79 -14.28 25.59
C THR A 227 13.23 -15.17 26.74
N LYS A 228 14.49 -15.63 26.77
CA LYS A 228 15.08 -16.30 27.94
C LYS A 228 15.16 -15.33 29.13
N GLU A 229 15.49 -14.07 28.89
CA GLU A 229 15.51 -12.98 29.88
C GLU A 229 14.14 -12.37 30.22
N LYS A 230 13.04 -12.95 29.71
CA LYS A 230 11.66 -12.47 29.90
C LYS A 230 11.42 -11.03 29.43
N LYS A 231 12.19 -10.54 28.46
CA LYS A 231 11.98 -9.20 27.88
C LYS A 231 10.77 -9.17 26.97
N SER A 232 10.01 -8.07 27.00
CA SER A 232 8.96 -7.82 26.01
C SER A 232 9.56 -7.21 24.74
N VAL A 233 9.26 -7.81 23.58
CA VAL A 233 9.88 -7.43 22.31
C VAL A 233 8.83 -7.15 21.25
N LEU A 234 8.99 -6.04 20.52
CA LEU A 234 8.27 -5.76 19.29
C LEU A 234 9.26 -5.78 18.13
N VAL A 235 8.98 -6.53 17.08
CA VAL A 235 9.73 -6.50 15.82
C VAL A 235 8.82 -5.93 14.73
N ALA A 236 9.28 -4.89 14.05
CA ALA A 236 8.57 -4.26 12.95
C ALA A 236 9.40 -4.23 11.66
N THR A 237 8.72 -4.39 10.53
CA THR A 237 9.28 -4.28 9.17
C THR A 237 8.26 -3.71 8.20
N LEU A 238 8.64 -3.41 6.96
CA LEU A 238 7.69 -2.98 5.93
C LEU A 238 6.85 -4.16 5.39
N ALA A 239 7.47 -5.33 5.18
CA ALA A 239 6.87 -6.45 4.45
C ALA A 239 6.42 -7.60 5.36
N ASN A 240 5.17 -8.06 5.22
CA ASN A 240 4.67 -9.22 5.98
C ASN A 240 5.50 -10.49 5.78
N ARG A 241 6.00 -10.73 4.55
CA ARG A 241 6.80 -11.92 4.25
C ARG A 241 8.06 -12.03 5.12
N SER A 242 8.75 -10.92 5.37
CA SER A 242 9.94 -10.87 6.22
C SER A 242 9.64 -11.30 7.66
N LEU A 243 8.47 -10.93 8.20
CA LEU A 243 8.03 -11.36 9.53
C LEU A 243 7.83 -12.89 9.60
N ILE A 244 7.30 -13.49 8.54
CA ILE A 244 7.08 -14.93 8.48
C ILE A 244 8.40 -15.69 8.37
N GLU A 245 9.33 -15.21 7.56
CA GLU A 245 10.68 -15.77 7.49
C GLU A 245 11.42 -15.66 8.82
N LEU A 246 11.27 -14.54 9.54
CA LEU A 246 11.80 -14.39 10.89
C LEU A 246 11.17 -15.36 11.87
N ALA A 247 9.84 -15.51 11.82
CA ALA A 247 9.10 -16.44 12.68
C ALA A 247 9.56 -17.89 12.45
N LYS A 248 9.71 -18.32 11.20
CA LYS A 248 10.27 -19.64 10.86
C LYS A 248 11.65 -19.85 11.48
N LYS A 249 12.58 -18.94 11.21
CA LYS A 249 13.96 -19.04 11.73
C LYS A 249 14.01 -19.02 13.24
N TYR A 250 13.09 -18.32 13.91
CA TYR A 250 12.95 -18.36 15.36
C TYR A 250 12.46 -19.74 15.84
N CYS A 251 11.40 -20.28 15.22
CA CYS A 251 10.81 -21.57 15.59
C CYS A 251 11.70 -22.80 15.25
N GLU A 252 12.64 -22.65 14.32
CA GLU A 252 13.66 -23.66 13.98
C GLU A 252 14.73 -23.82 15.08
N ILE A 253 14.92 -22.82 15.94
CA ILE A 253 15.90 -22.87 17.03
C ILE A 253 15.34 -23.77 18.14
N SER A 254 16.06 -24.85 18.49
CA SER A 254 15.65 -25.86 19.49
C SER A 254 15.25 -25.25 20.83
N ASP A 255 15.99 -24.23 21.25
CA ASP A 255 15.86 -23.58 22.56
C ASP A 255 14.84 -22.42 22.59
N ALA A 256 14.18 -22.13 21.46
CA ALA A 256 13.26 -21.00 21.36
C ALA A 256 11.93 -21.30 22.07
N LYS A 257 11.39 -20.29 22.77
CA LYS A 257 10.08 -20.38 23.42
C LYS A 257 8.98 -20.14 22.40
N LYS A 258 8.52 -21.20 21.75
CA LYS A 258 7.56 -21.11 20.63
C LYS A 258 6.20 -20.47 20.98
N GLY A 259 5.70 -20.68 22.19
CA GLY A 259 4.35 -20.24 22.59
C GLY A 259 4.16 -18.74 22.82
N VAL A 260 5.21 -17.92 22.65
CA VAL A 260 5.25 -16.49 23.00
C VAL A 260 5.22 -15.56 21.78
N LEU A 261 5.05 -16.11 20.58
CA LEU A 261 5.14 -15.38 19.32
C LEU A 261 3.76 -14.96 18.81
N PHE A 262 3.55 -13.65 18.69
CA PHE A 262 2.29 -13.04 18.25
C PHE A 262 2.50 -12.22 16.98
N LYS A 263 1.47 -12.12 16.12
CA LYS A 263 1.47 -11.25 14.93
C LYS A 263 0.22 -10.39 14.87
N SER A 264 0.39 -9.11 14.50
CA SER A 264 -0.70 -8.12 14.49
C SER A 264 -1.80 -8.40 13.48
N ASN A 265 -1.44 -8.90 12.30
CA ASN A 265 -2.36 -9.36 11.25
C ASN A 265 -1.91 -10.75 10.79
N LEU A 266 -2.28 -11.81 11.51
CA LEU A 266 -1.96 -13.19 11.13
C LEU A 266 -3.00 -13.73 10.15
N THR A 267 -2.58 -14.15 8.96
CA THR A 267 -3.47 -14.80 7.99
C THR A 267 -3.50 -16.32 8.19
N LEU A 268 -4.52 -16.98 7.65
CA LEU A 268 -4.64 -18.44 7.74
C LEU A 268 -3.49 -19.16 7.03
N GLU A 269 -3.08 -18.68 5.87
CA GLU A 269 -1.93 -19.19 5.11
C GLU A 269 -0.63 -19.10 5.95
N GLU A 270 -0.37 -17.92 6.51
CA GLU A 270 0.78 -17.67 7.39
C GLU A 270 0.76 -18.59 8.63
N SER A 271 -0.43 -18.82 9.22
CA SER A 271 -0.57 -19.71 10.39
C SER A 271 -0.32 -21.18 10.08
N ARG A 272 -0.53 -21.62 8.84
CA ARG A 272 -0.16 -22.97 8.39
C ARG A 272 1.32 -23.07 8.09
N GLU A 273 1.90 -21.99 7.59
CA GLU A 273 3.33 -21.89 7.30
C GLU A 273 4.17 -21.86 8.59
N VAL A 274 3.66 -21.21 9.65
CA VAL A 274 4.27 -21.20 11.00
C VAL A 274 3.19 -21.47 12.06
N LYS A 275 3.06 -22.75 12.47
CA LYS A 275 2.00 -23.23 13.37
C LYS A 275 2.03 -22.59 14.75
N GLU A 276 3.20 -22.16 15.20
CA GLU A 276 3.38 -21.59 16.54
C GLU A 276 3.00 -20.10 16.64
N LEU A 277 2.74 -19.45 15.50
CA LEU A 277 2.34 -18.05 15.44
C LEU A 277 0.90 -17.86 15.94
N LYS A 278 0.69 -16.86 16.81
CA LYS A 278 -0.64 -16.52 17.34
C LYS A 278 -1.10 -15.16 16.86
N PRO A 279 -2.40 -14.95 16.60
CA PRO A 279 -2.92 -13.61 16.38
C PRO A 279 -2.87 -12.81 17.69
N ILE A 280 -2.74 -11.48 17.59
CA ILE A 280 -2.91 -10.63 18.78
C ILE A 280 -4.36 -10.69 19.30
N PRO A 281 -4.59 -10.89 20.60
CA PRO A 281 -5.92 -10.74 21.19
C PRO A 281 -6.39 -9.27 21.18
N LYS A 282 -7.72 -9.04 21.22
CA LYS A 282 -8.36 -7.71 21.16
C LYS A 282 -7.85 -6.68 22.18
N ASN A 283 -7.25 -7.14 23.29
CA ASN A 283 -6.65 -6.32 24.34
C ASN A 283 -5.19 -6.69 24.59
N PHE A 284 -4.43 -6.96 23.53
CA PHE A 284 -3.03 -7.37 23.67
C PHE A 284 -2.23 -6.28 24.40
N LYS A 285 -1.77 -6.61 25.60
CA LYS A 285 -0.79 -5.83 26.35
C LYS A 285 0.57 -6.47 26.15
N SER A 286 1.58 -5.62 26.00
CA SER A 286 2.97 -6.06 26.12
C SER A 286 3.13 -6.83 27.44
N ALA A 287 3.61 -8.07 27.34
CA ALA A 287 3.82 -8.95 28.48
C ALA A 287 5.24 -9.49 28.46
N GLU A 288 5.76 -9.80 29.65
CA GLU A 288 7.11 -10.31 29.82
C GLU A 288 7.35 -11.58 28.98
N GLY A 289 8.44 -11.59 28.21
CA GLY A 289 8.84 -12.71 27.37
C GLY A 289 8.04 -12.88 26.07
N ASN A 290 7.05 -12.02 25.79
CA ASN A 290 6.31 -12.07 24.53
C ASN A 290 7.02 -11.31 23.41
N ILE A 291 6.87 -11.84 22.19
CA ILE A 291 7.33 -11.22 20.95
C ILE A 291 6.12 -10.83 20.12
N LEU A 292 6.00 -9.56 19.74
CA LEU A 292 5.04 -9.08 18.75
C LEU A 292 5.73 -8.83 17.41
N LEU A 293 5.33 -9.55 16.37
CA LEU A 293 5.69 -9.31 14.98
C LEU A 293 4.65 -8.41 14.32
N THR A 294 5.05 -7.29 13.75
CA THR A 294 4.10 -6.32 13.16
C THR A 294 4.70 -5.56 11.99
N THR A 295 3.87 -4.87 11.20
CA THR A 295 4.36 -3.96 10.16
C THR A 295 4.61 -2.56 10.71
N PHE A 296 5.40 -1.73 10.01
CA PHE A 296 5.53 -0.31 10.33
C PHE A 296 4.18 0.40 10.40
N TYR A 297 3.26 0.06 9.47
CA TYR A 297 1.89 0.58 9.45
C TYR A 297 1.16 0.36 10.79
N LYS A 298 1.15 -0.87 11.30
CA LYS A 298 0.45 -1.19 12.55
C LYS A 298 1.22 -0.66 13.77
N MET A 299 2.55 -0.71 13.74
CA MET A 299 3.39 -0.18 14.81
C MET A 299 3.16 1.31 15.05
N THR A 300 3.10 2.14 13.99
CA THR A 300 2.84 3.58 14.18
C THR A 300 1.43 3.83 14.73
N GLY A 301 0.45 2.97 14.42
CA GLY A 301 -0.87 3.00 15.06
C GLY A 301 -0.79 2.76 16.56
N ILE A 302 -0.10 1.71 16.99
CA ILE A 302 0.13 1.40 18.42
C ILE A 302 0.84 2.57 19.13
N SER A 303 1.77 3.24 18.45
CA SER A 303 2.46 4.41 19.01
C SER A 303 1.55 5.63 19.20
N VAL A 304 0.54 5.80 18.34
CA VAL A 304 -0.40 6.96 18.37
C VAL A 304 -1.53 6.77 19.37
N GLU A 305 -1.75 5.58 19.91
CA GLU A 305 -2.75 5.31 20.96
C GLU A 305 -2.38 5.92 22.34
N ASN A 306 -1.77 7.11 22.34
CA ASN A 306 -1.39 7.97 23.47
C ASN A 306 -0.49 7.29 24.50
N VAL A 307 0.56 6.63 24.01
CA VAL A 307 1.59 6.00 24.85
C VAL A 307 2.53 7.07 25.41
N THR A 308 2.34 7.47 26.67
CA THR A 308 3.21 8.45 27.36
C THR A 308 4.54 7.85 27.84
N LYS A 309 4.67 6.52 27.85
CA LYS A 309 5.87 5.81 28.31
C LYS A 309 6.11 4.54 27.49
N PRO A 310 7.37 4.13 27.28
CA PRO A 310 7.67 2.88 26.57
C PRO A 310 6.97 1.67 27.19
N ILE A 311 6.34 0.85 26.33
CA ILE A 311 5.60 -0.35 26.72
C ILE A 311 6.33 -1.65 26.35
N TYR A 312 7.39 -1.57 25.53
CA TYR A 312 8.26 -2.70 25.20
C TYR A 312 9.67 -2.47 25.77
N ASP A 313 10.31 -3.54 26.23
CA ASP A 313 11.73 -3.46 26.60
C ASP A 313 12.59 -3.25 25.34
N TYR A 314 12.23 -3.92 24.24
CA TYR A 314 12.91 -3.81 22.95
C TYR A 314 11.95 -3.55 21.81
N VAL A 315 12.31 -2.62 20.94
CA VAL A 315 11.74 -2.48 19.60
C VAL A 315 12.86 -2.73 18.59
N ILE A 316 12.66 -3.68 17.69
CA ILE A 316 13.58 -4.01 16.60
C ILE A 316 12.94 -3.59 15.28
N LEU A 317 13.56 -2.67 14.55
CA LEU A 317 13.14 -2.33 13.18
C LEU A 317 14.01 -3.09 12.18
N GLU A 318 13.43 -4.08 11.51
CA GLU A 318 14.06 -4.77 10.38
C GLU A 318 13.78 -4.01 9.08
N GLU A 319 14.75 -3.97 8.17
CA GLU A 319 14.74 -3.13 6.97
C GLU A 319 14.58 -1.63 7.31
N ALA A 320 15.27 -1.19 8.37
CA ALA A 320 15.21 0.18 8.87
C ALA A 320 15.62 1.25 7.83
N SER A 321 16.34 0.88 6.75
CA SER A 321 16.67 1.80 5.65
C SER A 321 15.43 2.36 4.94
N GLN A 322 14.29 1.67 5.03
CA GLN A 322 13.01 2.10 4.47
C GLN A 322 12.14 2.92 5.43
N CYS A 323 12.63 3.23 6.63
CA CYS A 323 11.90 4.02 7.62
C CYS A 323 12.02 5.53 7.35
N PHE A 324 10.91 6.26 7.46
CA PHE A 324 10.96 7.70 7.65
C PHE A 324 11.36 8.04 9.10
N LEU A 325 11.81 9.28 9.35
CA LEU A 325 12.13 9.76 10.70
C LEU A 325 10.96 9.55 11.68
N GLY A 326 9.72 9.81 11.26
CA GLY A 326 8.53 9.57 12.10
C GLY A 326 8.33 8.10 12.48
N THR A 327 8.81 7.16 11.65
CA THR A 327 8.75 5.72 11.94
C THR A 327 9.77 5.33 13.00
N ILE A 328 10.98 5.89 12.92
CA ILE A 328 12.03 5.71 13.93
C ILE A 328 11.58 6.37 15.25
N ALA A 329 10.92 7.52 15.19
CA ALA A 329 10.34 8.19 16.35
C ALA A 329 9.27 7.33 17.04
N ALA A 330 8.37 6.72 16.28
CA ALA A 330 7.39 5.76 16.83
C ALA A 330 8.06 4.61 17.60
N ALA A 331 9.15 4.06 17.06
CA ALA A 331 9.89 3.00 17.73
C ALA A 331 10.51 3.46 19.05
N LYS A 332 11.04 4.70 19.10
CA LYS A 332 11.60 5.30 20.32
C LYS A 332 10.55 5.62 21.38
N ILE A 333 9.32 5.94 20.99
CA ILE A 333 8.19 6.12 21.91
C ILE A 333 7.83 4.76 22.53
N LEU A 334 7.76 3.70 21.72
CA LEU A 334 7.30 2.38 22.15
C LEU A 334 8.35 1.59 22.95
N GLY A 335 9.63 1.72 22.62
CA GLY A 335 10.72 0.90 23.15
C GLY A 335 11.56 1.60 24.21
N LYS A 336 11.91 0.88 25.29
CA LYS A 336 12.97 1.32 26.20
C LYS A 336 14.31 1.36 25.46
N LYS A 337 14.57 0.32 24.64
CA LYS A 337 15.73 0.19 23.75
C LYS A 337 15.27 -0.06 22.32
N VAL A 338 16.01 0.50 21.35
CA VAL A 338 15.68 0.38 19.93
C VAL A 338 16.88 -0.16 19.14
N ILE A 339 16.67 -1.26 18.43
CA ILE A 339 17.67 -1.86 17.54
C ILE A 339 17.22 -1.66 16.11
N LEU A 340 18.05 -1.00 15.29
CA LEU A 340 17.76 -0.72 13.90
C LEU A 340 18.63 -1.62 13.03
N VAL A 341 17.99 -2.49 12.25
CA VAL A 341 18.66 -3.42 11.34
C VAL A 341 18.26 -3.04 9.91
N GLY A 342 19.21 -2.54 9.12
CA GLY A 342 18.92 -2.05 7.77
C GLY A 342 20.19 -1.97 6.93
N ASP A 343 20.07 -1.44 5.71
CA ASP A 343 21.23 -1.22 4.86
C ASP A 343 21.04 0.07 4.04
N PRO A 344 21.80 1.16 4.32
CA PRO A 344 21.68 2.43 3.61
C PRO A 344 21.91 2.32 2.10
N LEU A 345 22.60 1.26 1.65
CA LEU A 345 22.89 1.01 0.24
C LEU A 345 21.82 0.17 -0.47
N GLN A 346 20.76 -0.25 0.24
CA GLN A 346 19.55 -0.86 -0.31
C GLN A 346 18.39 0.14 -0.30
N LEU A 347 17.15 -0.30 -0.55
CA LEU A 347 16.04 0.61 -0.77
C LEU A 347 15.82 1.57 0.41
N THR A 348 15.53 2.80 0.03
CA THR A 348 15.11 3.91 0.89
C THR A 348 13.57 3.88 1.07
N PRO A 349 12.98 4.77 1.89
CA PRO A 349 11.53 4.86 2.00
C PRO A 349 10.87 5.09 0.64
N ILE A 350 9.68 4.50 0.44
CA ILE A 350 8.91 4.70 -0.78
C ILE A 350 8.31 6.10 -0.75
N VAL A 351 8.63 6.90 -1.78
CA VAL A 351 8.14 8.27 -1.96
C VAL A 351 7.39 8.34 -3.29
N ASN A 352 6.17 8.86 -3.24
CA ASN A 352 5.27 8.93 -4.40
C ASN A 352 5.40 10.27 -5.15
N GLN A 353 5.99 11.30 -4.54
CA GLN A 353 6.26 12.57 -5.21
C GLN A 353 7.17 12.43 -6.44
N ASP A 354 6.75 13.04 -7.55
CA ASP A 354 7.58 13.16 -8.75
C ASP A 354 8.74 14.16 -8.53
N ASN A 355 8.47 15.28 -7.85
CA ASN A 355 9.43 16.36 -7.58
C ASN A 355 9.43 16.77 -6.09
N PRO A 356 9.92 15.92 -5.17
CA PRO A 356 9.90 16.18 -3.73
C PRO A 356 10.69 17.44 -3.33
N SER A 357 11.66 17.88 -4.14
CA SER A 357 12.48 19.08 -3.91
C SER A 357 11.66 20.38 -3.83
N ASN A 358 10.43 20.40 -4.34
CA ASN A 358 9.52 21.55 -4.20
C ASN A 358 8.98 21.73 -2.77
N ILE A 359 9.12 20.71 -1.92
CA ILE A 359 8.58 20.73 -0.55
C ILE A 359 9.52 21.50 0.39
N SER A 360 10.81 21.14 0.38
CA SER A 360 11.88 21.75 1.19
C SER A 360 13.24 21.56 0.51
N LYS A 361 14.21 22.44 0.80
CA LYS A 361 15.59 22.36 0.28
C LYS A 361 16.37 21.18 0.87
N ASP A 362 16.02 20.76 2.09
CA ASP A 362 16.67 19.66 2.80
C ASP A 362 15.89 18.34 2.67
N ILE A 363 15.05 18.20 1.64
CA ILE A 363 14.14 17.05 1.49
C ILE A 363 14.84 15.69 1.43
N ASP A 364 16.12 15.65 1.04
CA ASP A 364 16.91 14.42 1.06
C ASP A 364 16.95 13.77 2.46
N LEU A 365 16.74 14.54 3.54
CA LEU A 365 16.53 14.01 4.89
C LEU A 365 15.32 13.09 4.99
N MET A 366 14.28 13.33 4.21
CA MET A 366 13.11 12.46 4.12
C MET A 366 13.34 11.31 3.14
N LEU A 367 14.07 11.56 2.05
CA LEU A 367 14.35 10.55 1.03
C LEU A 367 15.36 9.49 1.51
N GLU A 368 16.27 9.86 2.42
CA GLU A 368 17.34 9.02 2.96
C GLU A 368 17.38 9.05 4.50
N SER A 369 16.19 9.12 5.14
CA SER A 369 16.06 9.33 6.59
C SER A 369 16.93 8.42 7.44
N PHE A 370 17.00 7.13 7.12
CA PHE A 370 17.84 6.20 7.85
C PHE A 370 19.33 6.53 7.73
N THR A 371 19.82 6.87 6.54
CA THR A 371 21.23 7.22 6.31
C THR A 371 21.63 8.41 7.16
N TYR A 372 20.86 9.50 7.07
CA TYR A 372 21.11 10.71 7.87
C TYR A 372 21.00 10.44 9.37
N TYR A 373 19.96 9.72 9.80
CA TYR A 373 19.80 9.36 11.20
C TYR A 373 20.99 8.54 11.70
N ALA A 374 21.36 7.48 10.97
CA ALA A 374 22.43 6.57 11.32
C ALA A 374 23.80 7.25 11.33
N SER A 375 24.07 8.20 10.44
CA SER A 375 25.28 9.03 10.47
C SER A 375 25.30 10.00 11.66
N THR A 376 24.14 10.39 12.18
CA THR A 376 24.02 11.44 13.21
C THR A 376 24.01 10.88 14.64
N ILE A 377 23.25 9.82 14.91
CA ILE A 377 23.06 9.34 16.27
C ILE A 377 24.37 8.79 16.84
N THR A 378 24.72 9.20 18.06
CA THR A 378 25.82 8.58 18.81
C THR A 378 25.31 7.32 19.50
N CYS A 379 25.70 6.17 18.95
CA CYS A 379 25.41 4.84 19.47
C CYS A 379 26.35 3.82 18.80
N PRO A 380 26.47 2.60 19.33
CA PRO A 380 27.18 1.52 18.65
C PRO A 380 26.57 1.18 17.29
N LYS A 381 27.45 1.08 16.28
CA LYS A 381 27.09 0.79 14.89
C LYS A 381 27.94 -0.38 14.43
N PHE A 382 27.31 -1.38 13.84
CA PHE A 382 27.98 -2.59 13.38
C PHE A 382 27.62 -2.89 11.92
N ARG A 383 28.54 -3.48 11.16
CA ARG A 383 28.31 -3.98 9.80
C ARG A 383 28.63 -5.46 9.77
N LEU A 384 27.65 -6.27 9.38
CA LEU A 384 27.89 -7.69 9.12
C LEU A 384 28.66 -7.83 7.81
N THR A 385 29.77 -8.55 7.80
CA THR A 385 30.66 -8.66 6.63
C THR A 385 30.65 -10.04 5.98
N THR A 386 30.23 -11.09 6.68
CA THR A 386 30.13 -12.43 6.07
C THR A 386 28.79 -12.62 5.37
N THR A 387 28.81 -12.93 4.07
CA THR A 387 27.61 -13.28 3.29
C THR A 387 27.53 -14.78 3.04
N TYR A 388 26.36 -15.37 3.30
CA TYR A 388 26.07 -16.79 3.10
C TYR A 388 25.29 -17.06 1.81
N ARG A 389 24.99 -16.01 1.04
CA ARG A 389 24.21 -16.10 -0.20
C ARG A 389 25.09 -16.20 -1.44
N PHE A 390 26.17 -15.43 -1.47
CA PHE A 390 26.94 -15.18 -2.69
C PHE A 390 28.10 -16.14 -2.85
N SER A 391 28.33 -16.64 -4.08
CA SER A 391 29.64 -17.17 -4.44
C SER A 391 30.73 -16.11 -4.31
N GLU A 392 32.01 -16.51 -4.34
CA GLU A 392 33.14 -15.57 -4.34
C GLU A 392 33.04 -14.52 -5.46
N ASN A 393 32.66 -14.93 -6.68
CA ASN A 393 32.51 -13.98 -7.79
C ASN A 393 31.34 -13.01 -7.59
N ALA A 394 30.19 -13.49 -7.13
CA ALA A 394 29.06 -12.63 -6.78
C ALA A 394 29.44 -11.64 -5.66
N CYS A 395 30.20 -12.11 -4.66
CA CYS A 395 30.71 -11.27 -3.58
C CYS A 395 31.68 -10.20 -4.10
N PHE A 396 32.60 -10.55 -5.00
CA PHE A 396 33.51 -9.62 -5.66
C PHE A 396 32.77 -8.50 -6.42
N GLN A 397 31.75 -8.87 -7.20
CA GLN A 397 30.92 -7.89 -7.91
C GLN A 397 30.16 -6.99 -6.92
N THR A 398 29.46 -7.56 -5.95
CA THR A 398 28.68 -6.79 -4.96
C THR A 398 29.54 -5.93 -4.04
N ASN A 399 30.79 -6.31 -3.79
CA ASN A 399 31.74 -5.53 -2.99
C ASN A 399 32.04 -4.13 -3.53
N THR A 400 31.70 -3.87 -4.79
CA THR A 400 31.63 -2.52 -5.38
C THR A 400 30.84 -1.54 -4.51
N PHE A 401 29.75 -1.99 -3.88
CA PHE A 401 28.93 -1.13 -3.03
C PHE A 401 29.44 -1.05 -1.58
N TYR A 402 30.22 -2.02 -1.12
CA TYR A 402 30.53 -2.20 0.31
C TYR A 402 32.02 -2.11 0.63
N GLU A 403 32.79 -1.34 -0.14
CA GLU A 403 34.20 -1.03 0.15
C GLU A 403 35.06 -2.30 0.32
N ASN A 404 34.77 -3.34 -0.46
CA ASN A 404 35.42 -4.66 -0.36
C ASN A 404 35.35 -5.33 1.03
N SER A 405 34.38 -4.95 1.86
CA SER A 405 34.24 -5.49 3.22
C SER A 405 33.57 -6.86 3.27
N LEU A 406 32.84 -7.29 2.23
CA LEU A 406 32.12 -8.57 2.26
C LEU A 406 33.02 -9.77 1.98
N LYS A 407 32.75 -10.87 2.67
CA LYS A 407 33.41 -12.18 2.50
C LYS A 407 32.38 -13.27 2.29
N SER A 408 32.59 -14.13 1.30
CA SER A 408 31.69 -15.25 1.02
C SER A 408 31.92 -16.42 1.99
N LYS A 409 30.83 -16.98 2.51
CA LYS A 409 30.74 -18.32 3.11
C LYS A 409 29.55 -19.11 2.54
N SER A 410 29.19 -18.83 1.28
CA SER A 410 28.16 -19.61 0.59
C SER A 410 28.66 -21.04 0.36
N GLU A 411 27.75 -22.00 0.41
CA GLU A 411 28.03 -23.38 -0.01
C GLU A 411 28.17 -23.49 -1.55
N ILE A 412 27.49 -22.59 -2.28
CA ILE A 412 27.54 -22.53 -3.75
C ILE A 412 28.77 -21.71 -4.15
N GLN A 413 29.78 -22.40 -4.67
CA GLN A 413 31.07 -21.81 -5.04
C GLN A 413 31.54 -22.27 -6.43
N LYS A 414 32.63 -21.66 -6.90
CA LYS A 414 33.34 -22.07 -8.11
C LYS A 414 33.57 -23.58 -8.13
N GLY A 415 33.18 -24.21 -9.23
CA GLY A 415 33.33 -25.65 -9.40
C GLY A 415 32.16 -26.50 -8.89
N ASP A 416 31.12 -25.91 -8.30
CA ASP A 416 29.87 -26.60 -7.97
C ASP A 416 29.28 -27.28 -9.23
N ALA A 417 28.86 -28.54 -9.07
CA ALA A 417 28.35 -29.34 -10.18
C ALA A 417 27.11 -28.71 -10.85
N SER A 418 26.29 -27.99 -10.08
CA SER A 418 25.10 -27.29 -10.56
C SER A 418 25.50 -26.11 -11.45
N LEU A 419 26.52 -25.33 -11.08
CA LEU A 419 27.03 -24.21 -11.89
C LEU A 419 27.66 -24.69 -13.21
N ARG A 420 28.39 -25.81 -13.19
CA ARG A 420 29.00 -26.40 -14.39
C ARG A 420 27.97 -26.77 -15.45
N LYS A 421 26.81 -27.29 -15.03
CA LYS A 421 25.70 -27.72 -15.91
C LYS A 421 24.88 -26.57 -16.49
N LEU A 422 25.05 -25.34 -16.01
CA LEU A 422 24.29 -24.20 -16.51
C LEU A 422 24.57 -23.92 -18.00
N PRO A 423 23.66 -23.26 -18.73
CA PRO A 423 23.98 -22.72 -20.06
C PRO A 423 25.18 -21.74 -20.03
N SER A 424 25.84 -21.53 -21.17
CA SER A 424 27.05 -20.67 -21.29
C SER A 424 26.80 -19.20 -20.96
N ILE A 425 25.55 -18.74 -21.05
CA ILE A 425 25.17 -17.37 -20.69
C ILE A 425 25.33 -17.06 -19.20
N TYR A 426 25.40 -18.09 -18.35
CA TYR A 426 25.62 -17.94 -16.92
C TYR A 426 27.11 -18.05 -16.61
N ASN A 427 27.57 -17.20 -15.70
CA ASN A 427 28.90 -17.31 -15.14
C ASN A 427 29.08 -18.62 -14.36
N LYS A 428 30.11 -19.40 -14.71
CA LYS A 428 30.42 -20.70 -14.10
C LYS A 428 30.98 -20.59 -12.67
N ASP A 429 31.40 -19.39 -12.28
CA ASP A 429 31.85 -19.07 -10.92
C ASP A 429 30.70 -18.44 -10.09
N GLY A 430 29.48 -18.41 -10.64
CA GLY A 430 28.31 -17.74 -10.05
C GLY A 430 28.33 -16.22 -10.25
N GLY A 431 27.33 -15.53 -9.71
CA GLY A 431 27.21 -14.07 -9.80
C GLY A 431 26.49 -13.56 -11.04
N SER A 432 26.74 -12.30 -11.37
CA SER A 432 26.00 -11.57 -12.41
C SER A 432 26.67 -11.68 -13.78
N SER A 433 25.83 -11.84 -14.80
CA SER A 433 26.17 -11.81 -16.23
C SER A 433 25.28 -10.80 -16.96
N LEU A 434 25.74 -10.30 -18.11
CA LEU A 434 24.99 -9.34 -18.94
C LEU A 434 24.35 -10.04 -20.14
N TYR A 435 23.13 -9.62 -20.47
CA TYR A 435 22.49 -9.98 -21.73
C TYR A 435 21.89 -8.73 -22.37
N PHE A 436 22.24 -8.47 -23.62
CA PHE A 436 21.75 -7.30 -24.34
C PHE A 436 20.59 -7.68 -25.26
N TYR A 437 19.49 -6.91 -25.19
CA TYR A 437 18.30 -7.13 -25.99
C TYR A 437 17.95 -5.90 -26.84
N ASP A 438 17.31 -6.12 -27.97
CA ASP A 438 16.73 -5.07 -28.83
C ASP A 438 15.34 -4.71 -28.31
N ALA A 439 15.15 -3.47 -27.83
CA ALA A 439 13.88 -3.00 -27.29
C ALA A 439 12.74 -2.96 -28.32
N ASN A 440 13.05 -2.99 -29.62
CA ASN A 440 12.04 -3.09 -30.69
C ASN A 440 11.57 -4.53 -30.92
N LYS A 441 12.23 -5.53 -30.32
CA LYS A 441 11.96 -6.96 -30.52
C LYS A 441 11.79 -7.70 -29.20
N LEU A 442 10.91 -7.20 -28.33
CA LEU A 442 10.65 -7.80 -27.02
C LEU A 442 10.16 -9.25 -27.09
N ASP A 443 9.53 -9.67 -28.19
CA ASP A 443 9.13 -11.08 -28.38
C ASP A 443 10.32 -12.04 -28.36
N LEU A 444 11.47 -11.62 -28.89
CA LEU A 444 12.70 -12.40 -28.82
C LEU A 444 13.22 -12.51 -27.38
N LEU A 445 13.13 -11.41 -26.61
CA LEU A 445 13.48 -11.42 -25.19
C LEU A 445 12.58 -12.36 -24.39
N TYR A 446 11.27 -12.36 -24.66
CA TYR A 446 10.33 -13.27 -24.00
C TYR A 446 10.62 -14.73 -24.38
N GLY A 447 10.88 -15.01 -25.65
CA GLY A 447 11.31 -16.34 -26.10
C GLY A 447 12.59 -16.81 -25.41
N PHE A 448 13.58 -15.92 -25.30
CA PHE A 448 14.82 -16.16 -24.58
C PHE A 448 14.58 -16.48 -23.10
N LEU A 449 13.84 -15.63 -22.38
CA LEU A 449 13.53 -15.83 -20.96
C LEU A 449 12.81 -17.16 -20.72
N TYR A 450 11.82 -17.48 -21.56
CA TYR A 450 11.10 -18.74 -21.48
C TYR A 450 12.02 -19.96 -21.67
N ALA A 451 12.89 -19.93 -22.69
CA ALA A 451 13.84 -21.01 -22.94
C ALA A 451 14.84 -21.20 -21.79
N GLN A 452 15.40 -20.10 -21.26
CA GLN A 452 16.35 -20.15 -20.16
C GLN A 452 15.71 -20.68 -18.87
N ILE A 453 14.52 -20.18 -18.52
CA ILE A 453 13.81 -20.62 -17.31
C ILE A 453 13.47 -22.11 -17.38
N ASN A 454 12.98 -22.59 -18.53
CA ASN A 454 12.71 -24.03 -18.70
C ASN A 454 13.98 -24.87 -18.63
N SER A 455 15.10 -24.40 -19.19
CA SER A 455 16.38 -25.09 -19.06
C SER A 455 16.83 -25.22 -17.61
N LEU A 456 16.67 -24.15 -16.80
CA LEU A 456 16.96 -24.21 -15.36
C LEU A 456 16.04 -25.20 -14.63
N LEU A 457 14.73 -25.16 -14.89
CA LEU A 457 13.77 -26.06 -14.25
C LEU A 457 13.94 -27.52 -14.67
N GLN A 458 14.45 -27.79 -15.88
CA GLN A 458 14.86 -29.13 -16.30
C GLN A 458 16.08 -29.65 -15.53
N LEU A 459 17.04 -28.76 -15.22
CA LEU A 459 18.19 -29.12 -14.40
C LEU A 459 17.79 -29.41 -12.95
N ASN A 460 16.88 -28.60 -12.39
CA ASN A 460 16.29 -28.85 -11.09
C ASN A 460 14.88 -28.24 -11.00
N PRO A 461 13.83 -29.07 -10.86
CA PRO A 461 12.44 -28.59 -10.82
C PRO A 461 12.07 -27.89 -9.51
N LYS A 462 13.02 -27.78 -8.56
CA LYS A 462 12.85 -27.04 -7.30
C LYS A 462 13.46 -25.64 -7.33
N PHE A 463 14.13 -25.24 -8.42
CA PHE A 463 14.75 -23.93 -8.48
C PHE A 463 13.71 -22.82 -8.37
N GLU A 464 13.96 -21.87 -7.46
CA GLU A 464 13.17 -20.66 -7.35
C GLU A 464 13.77 -19.56 -8.22
N ILE A 465 12.92 -18.89 -9.00
CA ILE A 465 13.36 -17.94 -10.02
C ILE A 465 12.62 -16.62 -9.84
N ALA A 466 13.35 -15.50 -9.91
CA ALA A 466 12.75 -14.17 -9.98
C ALA A 466 13.05 -13.48 -11.32
N ILE A 467 12.05 -12.78 -11.87
CA ILE A 467 12.21 -11.81 -12.95
C ILE A 467 11.80 -10.45 -12.39
N LEU A 468 12.76 -9.55 -12.25
CA LEU A 468 12.58 -8.27 -11.60
C LEU A 468 12.68 -7.13 -12.60
N SER A 469 11.88 -6.09 -12.41
CA SER A 469 12.05 -4.83 -13.13
C SER A 469 11.91 -3.65 -12.18
N SER A 470 12.56 -2.53 -12.48
CA SER A 470 12.38 -1.32 -11.67
C SER A 470 11.03 -0.64 -11.92
N THR A 471 10.39 -0.87 -13.07
CA THR A 471 9.14 -0.19 -13.45
C THR A 471 7.94 -1.13 -13.43
N LYS A 472 6.77 -0.61 -13.04
CA LYS A 472 5.50 -1.35 -13.09
C LYS A 472 5.15 -1.75 -14.53
N LYS A 473 5.49 -0.91 -15.51
CA LYS A 473 5.29 -1.19 -16.94
C LYS A 473 6.14 -2.38 -17.42
N GLY A 474 7.41 -2.44 -17.03
CA GLY A 474 8.28 -3.58 -17.33
C GLY A 474 7.75 -4.89 -16.73
N VAL A 475 7.27 -4.85 -15.48
CA VAL A 475 6.61 -6.00 -14.83
C VAL A 475 5.35 -6.43 -15.59
N LYS A 476 4.50 -5.47 -15.99
CA LYS A 476 3.28 -5.75 -16.76
C LYS A 476 3.61 -6.45 -18.08
N LEU A 477 4.55 -5.89 -18.85
CA LEU A 477 5.01 -6.46 -20.12
C LEU A 477 5.48 -7.91 -19.96
N LEU A 478 6.28 -8.19 -18.94
CA LEU A 478 6.74 -9.56 -18.64
C LEU A 478 5.57 -10.46 -18.25
N ARG A 479 4.69 -10.04 -17.34
CA ARG A 479 3.56 -10.85 -16.88
C ARG A 479 2.62 -11.22 -18.01
N ASP A 480 2.22 -10.23 -18.82
CA ASP A 480 1.23 -10.38 -19.88
C ASP A 480 1.75 -11.31 -21.00
N ASN A 481 3.07 -11.43 -21.19
CA ASN A 481 3.67 -12.19 -22.30
C ASN A 481 4.40 -13.49 -21.88
N LEU A 482 4.69 -13.69 -20.58
CA LEU A 482 5.46 -14.84 -20.09
C LEU A 482 4.72 -15.70 -19.08
N LEU A 483 3.96 -15.14 -18.15
CA LEU A 483 3.51 -15.88 -16.96
C LEU A 483 2.60 -17.06 -17.31
N PHE A 484 1.71 -16.86 -18.30
CA PHE A 484 0.80 -17.91 -18.77
C PHE A 484 1.54 -19.07 -19.46
N LYS A 485 2.76 -18.86 -19.95
CA LYS A 485 3.53 -19.91 -20.65
C LYS A 485 4.10 -20.96 -19.70
N PHE A 486 4.22 -20.66 -18.40
CA PHE A 486 4.90 -21.53 -17.43
C PHE A 486 4.01 -22.54 -16.69
N ASN A 487 2.70 -22.63 -17.00
CA ASN A 487 1.77 -23.64 -16.47
C ASN A 487 1.99 -23.99 -14.97
N GLY A 488 2.14 -25.28 -14.64
CA GLY A 488 2.27 -25.78 -13.26
C GLY A 488 3.49 -25.30 -12.47
N ALA A 489 4.46 -24.62 -13.11
CA ALA A 489 5.63 -24.05 -12.44
C ALA A 489 5.44 -22.60 -11.99
N GLN A 490 4.28 -21.97 -12.24
CA GLN A 490 4.00 -20.57 -11.90
C GLN A 490 4.28 -20.20 -10.44
N ASN A 491 4.10 -21.13 -9.49
CA ASN A 491 4.35 -20.86 -8.08
C ASN A 491 5.83 -20.65 -7.74
N GLN A 492 6.75 -21.12 -8.57
CA GLN A 492 8.19 -21.04 -8.39
C GLN A 492 8.82 -19.79 -9.06
N ILE A 493 8.04 -19.10 -9.90
CA ILE A 493 8.50 -17.96 -10.71
C ILE A 493 7.85 -16.68 -10.20
N ILE A 494 8.66 -15.76 -9.72
CA ILE A 494 8.22 -14.46 -9.20
C ILE A 494 8.51 -13.38 -10.25
N ILE A 495 7.46 -12.76 -10.80
CA ILE A 495 7.61 -11.57 -11.67
C ILE A 495 7.11 -10.34 -10.92
N ASN A 496 8.02 -9.45 -10.52
CA ASN A 496 7.64 -8.31 -9.68
C ASN A 496 8.58 -7.11 -9.78
N THR A 497 8.23 -5.99 -9.13
CA THR A 497 9.12 -4.83 -9.08
C THR A 497 10.25 -5.06 -8.07
N VAL A 498 11.41 -4.45 -8.28
CA VAL A 498 12.53 -4.49 -7.32
C VAL A 498 12.07 -4.06 -5.92
N ASP A 499 11.26 -3.00 -5.84
CA ASP A 499 10.74 -2.44 -4.59
C ASP A 499 9.86 -3.42 -3.78
N SER A 500 9.25 -4.39 -4.45
CA SER A 500 8.31 -5.33 -3.82
C SER A 500 8.94 -6.62 -3.29
N VAL A 501 10.24 -6.83 -3.53
CA VAL A 501 10.95 -8.10 -3.23
C VAL A 501 12.16 -7.91 -2.31
N GLN A 502 12.10 -6.92 -1.42
CA GLN A 502 13.11 -6.79 -0.36
C GLN A 502 13.11 -8.05 0.53
N GLY A 503 14.30 -8.51 0.93
CA GLY A 503 14.47 -9.76 1.68
C GLY A 503 14.41 -11.05 0.84
N LEU A 504 13.82 -11.02 -0.36
CA LEU A 504 13.72 -12.19 -1.24
C LEU A 504 15.09 -12.81 -1.51
N THR A 505 15.15 -14.13 -1.45
CA THR A 505 16.28 -14.94 -1.90
C THR A 505 15.73 -15.97 -2.87
N VAL A 506 16.31 -16.04 -4.06
CA VAL A 506 15.97 -17.02 -5.10
C VAL A 506 17.24 -17.70 -5.59
N ASP A 507 17.11 -18.81 -6.31
CA ASP A 507 18.27 -19.47 -6.89
C ASP A 507 18.81 -18.67 -8.07
N PHE A 508 17.92 -18.22 -8.97
CA PHE A 508 18.26 -17.43 -10.15
C PHE A 508 17.44 -16.15 -10.24
N CYS A 509 18.05 -15.08 -10.75
CA CYS A 509 17.39 -13.79 -10.94
C CYS A 509 17.62 -13.27 -12.37
N PHE A 510 16.56 -12.77 -13.00
CA PHE A 510 16.63 -12.01 -14.25
C PHE A 510 16.25 -10.57 -13.94
N TYR A 511 17.19 -9.63 -14.05
CA TYR A 511 16.90 -8.22 -13.86
C TYR A 511 16.65 -7.54 -15.20
N PHE A 512 15.39 -7.27 -15.49
CA PHE A 512 14.94 -6.52 -16.66
C PHE A 512 15.06 -5.02 -16.42
N ALA A 513 16.20 -4.44 -16.80
CA ALA A 513 16.52 -3.02 -16.69
C ALA A 513 15.79 -2.17 -17.76
N TYR A 514 14.48 -2.37 -17.86
CA TYR A 514 13.60 -1.70 -18.80
C TYR A 514 13.52 -0.20 -18.54
N SER A 515 13.37 0.58 -19.61
CA SER A 515 13.15 2.02 -19.58
C SER A 515 11.77 2.33 -20.15
N ASP A 516 10.97 3.11 -19.42
CA ASP A 516 9.70 3.67 -19.86
C ASP A 516 9.78 5.18 -20.14
N GLY A 517 10.97 5.67 -20.50
CA GLY A 517 11.27 7.07 -20.77
C GLY A 517 12.31 7.67 -19.82
N ASN A 518 12.64 6.97 -18.72
CA ASN A 518 13.72 7.35 -17.81
C ASN A 518 14.70 6.18 -17.57
N PRO A 519 15.71 5.99 -18.43
CA PRO A 519 16.66 4.89 -18.32
C PRO A 519 17.39 4.83 -16.97
N VAL A 520 17.74 5.99 -16.41
CA VAL A 520 18.55 6.13 -15.18
C VAL A 520 17.85 5.47 -13.98
N PHE A 521 16.51 5.39 -13.99
CA PHE A 521 15.73 4.84 -12.89
C PHE A 521 16.08 3.39 -12.56
N SER A 522 16.30 2.56 -13.59
CA SER A 522 16.71 1.15 -13.44
C SER A 522 18.15 0.98 -12.94
N PHE A 523 18.95 2.05 -12.97
CA PHE A 523 20.35 2.03 -12.57
C PHE A 523 20.65 2.92 -11.35
N LYS A 524 19.62 3.34 -10.60
CA LYS A 524 19.83 3.93 -9.27
C LYS A 524 20.55 2.93 -8.37
N VAL A 525 21.64 3.35 -7.72
CA VAL A 525 22.55 2.50 -6.93
C VAL A 525 21.78 1.53 -6.02
N ASN A 526 20.87 2.05 -5.19
CA ASN A 526 20.13 1.27 -4.21
C ASN A 526 19.24 0.19 -4.85
N ARG A 527 18.55 0.52 -5.94
CA ARG A 527 17.68 -0.43 -6.67
C ARG A 527 18.49 -1.47 -7.41
N PHE A 528 19.56 -1.05 -8.08
CA PHE A 528 20.42 -1.93 -8.83
C PHE A 528 21.12 -2.94 -7.90
N ASN A 529 21.67 -2.47 -6.78
CA ASN A 529 22.25 -3.32 -5.73
C ASN A 529 21.23 -4.33 -5.20
N VAL A 530 19.96 -3.92 -4.99
CA VAL A 530 18.90 -4.84 -4.58
C VAL A 530 18.63 -5.88 -5.67
N ALA A 531 18.39 -5.46 -6.91
CA ALA A 531 18.07 -6.37 -8.01
C ALA A 531 19.19 -7.41 -8.27
N SER A 532 20.45 -6.97 -8.28
CA SER A 532 21.60 -7.83 -8.57
C SER A 532 21.96 -8.80 -7.43
N SER A 533 21.43 -8.57 -6.21
CA SER A 533 21.76 -9.31 -4.99
C SER A 533 20.75 -10.37 -4.56
N ARG A 534 19.71 -10.66 -5.36
CA ARG A 534 18.64 -11.61 -4.96
C ARG A 534 19.01 -13.08 -5.16
N ALA A 535 19.86 -13.39 -6.14
CA ALA A 535 20.19 -14.77 -6.51
C ALA A 535 21.26 -15.41 -5.60
N ARG A 536 21.16 -16.73 -5.40
CA ARG A 536 22.21 -17.57 -4.79
C ARG A 536 23.24 -18.04 -5.82
N TYR A 537 22.75 -18.42 -7.02
CA TYR A 537 23.61 -18.90 -8.10
C TYR A 537 24.01 -17.75 -9.01
N CYS A 538 23.09 -17.30 -9.88
CA CYS A 538 23.41 -16.32 -10.90
C CYS A 538 22.28 -15.29 -11.10
N THR A 539 22.69 -14.07 -11.45
CA THR A 539 21.78 -13.03 -11.94
C THR A 539 22.09 -12.72 -13.41
N ILE A 540 21.09 -12.69 -14.28
CA ILE A 540 21.25 -12.14 -15.64
C ILE A 540 20.65 -10.74 -15.67
N ILE A 541 21.48 -9.75 -15.98
CA ILE A 541 21.07 -8.36 -16.14
C ILE A 541 20.75 -8.13 -17.61
N LEU A 542 19.46 -7.93 -17.91
CA LEU A 542 18.95 -7.68 -19.24
C LEU A 542 19.02 -6.17 -19.50
N ILE A 543 19.84 -5.75 -20.45
CA ILE A 543 20.12 -4.35 -20.77
C ILE A 543 19.76 -4.09 -22.24
N ASP A 544 19.16 -2.95 -22.54
CA ASP A 544 18.94 -2.52 -23.92
C ASP A 544 20.29 -2.38 -24.66
N GLU A 545 20.40 -2.92 -25.87
CA GLU A 545 21.61 -2.82 -26.68
C GLU A 545 22.04 -1.38 -26.97
N VAL A 546 21.10 -0.42 -27.01
CA VAL A 546 21.40 1.01 -27.18
C VAL A 546 22.29 1.53 -26.04
N PHE A 547 22.18 0.95 -24.84
CA PHE A 547 22.99 1.35 -23.69
C PHE A 547 24.45 0.88 -23.75
N LYS A 548 24.83 0.06 -24.73
CA LYS A 548 26.26 -0.16 -25.05
C LYS A 548 26.93 1.12 -25.55
N ILE A 549 26.17 1.94 -26.28
CA ILE A 549 26.66 3.19 -26.90
C ILE A 549 26.44 4.37 -25.96
N ILE A 550 25.27 4.42 -25.30
CA ILE A 550 24.90 5.51 -24.39
C ILE A 550 24.52 4.92 -23.03
N PRO A 551 25.50 4.60 -22.17
CA PRO A 551 25.22 4.01 -20.86
C PRO A 551 24.46 4.99 -19.95
N PRO A 552 23.27 4.62 -19.43
CA PRO A 552 22.52 5.45 -18.50
C PRO A 552 23.02 5.35 -17.06
N TYR A 553 24.11 4.62 -16.83
CA TYR A 553 24.69 4.31 -15.52
C TYR A 553 26.09 4.89 -15.36
N LYS A 554 26.46 5.23 -14.11
CA LYS A 554 27.75 5.82 -13.74
C LYS A 554 28.18 5.38 -12.34
N GLY A 555 29.42 5.70 -11.97
CA GLY A 555 29.97 5.43 -10.64
C GLY A 555 29.93 3.94 -10.28
N LEU A 556 29.45 3.62 -9.07
CA LEU A 556 29.40 2.25 -8.54
C LEU A 556 28.66 1.26 -9.45
N VAL A 557 27.61 1.70 -10.15
CA VAL A 557 26.87 0.80 -11.04
C VAL A 557 27.66 0.50 -12.31
N ALA A 558 28.39 1.47 -12.85
CA ALA A 558 29.28 1.24 -13.99
C ALA A 558 30.43 0.29 -13.62
N GLU A 559 31.01 0.45 -12.42
CA GLU A 559 32.04 -0.46 -11.90
C GLU A 559 31.49 -1.87 -11.66
N TYR A 560 30.26 -2.01 -11.15
CA TYR A 560 29.64 -3.33 -11.02
C TYR A 560 29.46 -4.00 -12.39
N ILE A 561 28.95 -3.25 -13.38
CA ILE A 561 28.70 -3.76 -14.73
C ILE A 561 30.00 -4.18 -15.42
N SER A 562 31.11 -3.46 -15.23
CA SER A 562 32.40 -3.87 -15.79
C SER A 562 32.90 -5.20 -15.19
N LYS A 563 32.60 -5.48 -13.92
CA LYS A 563 32.88 -6.78 -13.27
C LYS A 563 31.94 -7.92 -13.70
N CYS A 564 30.89 -7.64 -14.45
CA CYS A 564 29.97 -8.67 -14.99
C CYS A 564 30.45 -9.27 -16.31
N GLN A 565 31.52 -8.75 -16.89
CA GLN A 565 32.06 -9.24 -18.16
C GLN A 565 32.95 -10.46 -17.91
N ILE A 566 32.53 -11.61 -18.45
CA ILE A 566 33.38 -12.77 -18.71
C ILE A 566 33.27 -13.09 -20.20
N ASP A 567 34.43 -13.07 -20.87
CA ASP A 567 34.81 -13.55 -22.20
C ASP A 567 33.78 -13.46 -23.34
N ASN A 568 34.03 -12.49 -24.23
CA ASN A 568 33.28 -12.16 -25.45
C ASN A 568 33.22 -13.27 -26.52
N ASP A 569 33.75 -14.47 -26.28
CA ASP A 569 33.98 -15.45 -27.35
C ASP A 569 32.83 -16.45 -27.60
N LEU A 570 31.73 -16.42 -26.84
CA LEU A 570 30.68 -17.47 -26.92
C LEU A 570 29.32 -17.03 -27.46
N ILE A 571 29.12 -15.75 -27.80
CA ILE A 571 27.78 -15.25 -28.22
C ILE A 571 27.46 -15.59 -29.69
N TYR A 572 28.45 -15.89 -30.52
CA TYR A 572 28.23 -16.16 -31.96
C TYR A 572 27.55 -17.51 -32.25
N ASP A 573 27.63 -18.51 -31.38
CA ASP A 573 27.10 -19.84 -31.69
C ASP A 573 25.58 -19.98 -31.46
N THR A 574 25.00 -19.23 -30.53
CA THR A 574 23.56 -19.37 -30.20
C THR A 574 22.60 -18.83 -31.26
N LEU A 575 23.06 -17.91 -32.13
CA LEU A 575 22.27 -17.34 -33.23
C LEU A 575 22.11 -18.30 -34.43
N SER A 576 22.90 -19.38 -34.47
CA SER A 576 22.81 -20.40 -35.52
C SER A 576 21.67 -21.41 -35.27
N LEU A 577 21.34 -21.66 -34.00
CA LEU A 577 20.34 -22.66 -33.59
C LEU A 577 18.89 -22.16 -33.71
N SER A 578 18.65 -20.85 -33.61
CA SER A 578 17.29 -20.28 -33.68
C SER A 578 16.73 -20.15 -35.11
N LYS A 579 17.57 -20.32 -36.15
CA LYS A 579 17.12 -20.24 -37.55
C LYS A 579 16.43 -21.52 -38.05
N ASN A 580 16.66 -22.67 -37.42
CA ASN A 580 16.15 -23.95 -37.90
C ASN A 580 14.72 -24.29 -37.43
N LEU A 581 14.11 -23.50 -36.54
CA LEU A 581 12.79 -23.78 -35.96
C LEU A 581 11.64 -22.95 -36.57
N LEU A 582 11.93 -22.04 -37.51
CA LEU A 582 10.93 -21.11 -38.09
C LEU A 582 10.48 -21.48 -39.52
N SER A 583 10.85 -22.66 -40.04
CA SER A 583 10.50 -23.07 -41.41
C SER A 583 9.12 -23.74 -41.54
N HIS A 584 8.33 -23.88 -40.48
CA HIS A 584 7.03 -24.55 -40.53
C HIS A 584 5.92 -23.73 -39.86
N SER A 585 5.54 -22.61 -40.46
CA SER A 585 4.17 -22.06 -40.39
C SER A 585 4.08 -20.74 -41.17
N ASN A 586 3.80 -20.82 -42.47
CA ASN A 586 3.32 -19.68 -43.27
C ASN A 586 2.17 -20.19 -44.13
N VAL A 587 0.92 -19.86 -43.80
CA VAL A 587 -0.21 -19.88 -44.74
C VAL A 587 -1.24 -18.81 -44.32
N LEU A 588 -1.33 -17.77 -45.16
CA LEU A 588 -2.48 -16.91 -45.51
C LEU A 588 -2.99 -15.86 -44.50
N ILE A 589 -2.97 -14.59 -44.91
CA ILE A 589 -4.15 -13.85 -45.44
C ILE A 589 -3.70 -12.47 -45.95
N GLU A 590 -3.99 -12.20 -47.23
CA GLU A 590 -3.97 -10.87 -47.85
C GLU A 590 -5.39 -10.28 -47.88
N ASN A 591 -5.43 -8.96 -47.67
CA ASN A 591 -6.28 -7.94 -48.30
C ASN A 591 -7.82 -8.05 -48.25
N ASN A 592 -8.45 -7.03 -47.62
CA ASN A 592 -9.44 -6.18 -48.30
C ASN A 592 -9.68 -4.86 -47.54
N LYS A 593 -9.55 -3.74 -48.28
CA LYS A 593 -10.03 -2.39 -47.93
C LYS A 593 -11.29 -2.11 -48.74
N LEU A 594 -12.28 -1.43 -48.15
CA LEU A 594 -13.26 -0.60 -48.87
C LEU A 594 -13.74 0.58 -47.99
N ASN A 595 -13.96 1.72 -48.64
CA ASN A 595 -14.22 3.07 -48.15
C ASN A 595 -15.71 3.41 -47.99
N PHE A 596 -15.98 4.62 -47.45
CA PHE A 596 -16.85 5.74 -47.91
C PHE A 596 -17.44 6.46 -46.66
N GLN A 597 -17.75 7.77 -46.54
CA GLN A 597 -17.38 9.12 -47.05
C GLN A 597 -18.38 10.13 -46.38
N GLY A 598 -18.08 11.45 -46.32
CA GLY A 598 -18.87 12.52 -45.63
C GLY A 598 -20.25 12.89 -46.22
N LEU A 599 -21.04 13.86 -45.68
CA LEU A 599 -20.83 15.33 -45.71
C LEU A 599 -21.87 16.15 -44.86
N ASP A 600 -21.49 17.40 -44.52
CA ASP A 600 -22.21 18.71 -44.51
C ASP A 600 -23.05 19.34 -43.37
N ASN A 601 -22.94 20.69 -43.36
CA ASN A 601 -23.32 21.78 -42.43
C ASN A 601 -24.82 22.23 -42.44
N SER A 602 -25.29 22.89 -41.35
CA SER A 602 -25.78 24.31 -41.34
C SER A 602 -26.81 24.72 -40.22
N THR A 603 -26.74 26.01 -39.84
CA THR A 603 -27.73 26.95 -39.24
C THR A 603 -27.91 27.10 -37.71
N VAL A 604 -27.87 28.38 -37.29
CA VAL A 604 -28.10 28.95 -35.94
C VAL A 604 -29.29 29.92 -36.03
N SER A 605 -30.23 29.87 -35.07
CA SER A 605 -31.31 30.88 -34.92
C SER A 605 -31.60 31.18 -33.45
N GLY A 606 -31.90 32.46 -33.15
CA GLY A 606 -31.97 33.04 -31.80
C GLY A 606 -33.36 33.07 -31.13
N LEU A 607 -33.38 33.42 -29.85
CA LEU A 607 -34.57 33.57 -29.00
C LEU A 607 -34.81 35.04 -28.60
N LYS A 608 -36.07 35.47 -28.61
CA LYS A 608 -36.59 36.79 -28.19
C LYS A 608 -37.17 36.71 -26.76
N VAL A 609 -36.91 37.72 -25.92
CA VAL A 609 -37.48 37.85 -24.56
C VAL A 609 -38.60 38.90 -24.55
N ILE A 610 -39.75 38.60 -23.94
CA ILE A 610 -40.87 39.53 -23.72
C ILE A 610 -41.21 39.56 -22.22
N GLY A 611 -41.18 40.75 -21.61
CA GLY A 611 -41.94 41.13 -20.39
C GLY A 611 -41.40 40.70 -19.01
N LYS A 612 -41.50 41.60 -18.02
CA LYS A 612 -41.25 41.34 -16.59
C LYS A 612 -42.56 40.97 -15.88
N ILE A 613 -42.52 39.90 -15.07
CA ILE A 613 -43.58 39.50 -14.15
C ILE A 613 -43.24 40.05 -12.75
N ASP A 614 -44.21 40.65 -12.08
CA ASP A 614 -44.13 41.11 -10.70
C ASP A 614 -44.24 39.91 -9.74
N ILE A 615 -43.23 39.72 -8.89
CA ILE A 615 -43.00 38.51 -8.08
C ILE A 615 -43.67 38.62 -6.70
N SER A 616 -44.19 39.80 -6.34
CA SER A 616 -44.74 40.09 -5.01
C SER A 616 -46.09 39.44 -4.67
N GLN A 617 -46.72 38.69 -5.59
CA GLN A 617 -48.04 38.07 -5.40
C GLN A 617 -48.04 36.52 -5.32
N PHE A 618 -46.87 35.87 -5.22
CA PHE A 618 -46.76 34.41 -5.23
C PHE A 618 -45.94 33.83 -4.05
N GLU A 619 -46.28 34.18 -2.81
CA GLU A 619 -45.79 33.40 -1.66
C GLU A 619 -46.55 32.05 -1.59
N LYS A 620 -45.92 30.98 -2.11
CA LYS A 620 -46.39 29.62 -1.88
C LYS A 620 -46.23 29.26 -0.41
N SER A 621 -47.31 28.82 0.25
CA SER A 621 -47.24 28.24 1.58
C SER A 621 -46.22 27.09 1.64
N LYS A 622 -45.27 27.18 2.58
CA LYS A 622 -44.21 26.19 2.79
C LYS A 622 -44.83 24.88 3.25
N LYS A 623 -44.68 23.80 2.47
CA LYS A 623 -45.35 22.50 2.67
C LYS A 623 -44.92 21.78 3.95
N GLU A 624 -43.72 22.07 4.44
CA GLU A 624 -43.10 21.44 5.60
C GLU A 624 -43.55 22.06 6.94
N ILE A 625 -44.17 23.25 6.90
CA ILE A 625 -44.55 23.99 8.11
C ILE A 625 -45.94 23.56 8.58
N LYS A 626 -46.04 23.19 9.86
CA LYS A 626 -47.31 22.90 10.53
C LYS A 626 -47.70 24.10 11.40
N LYS A 627 -48.90 24.66 11.19
CA LYS A 627 -49.37 25.85 11.90
C LYS A 627 -49.64 25.61 13.39
N ASP A 628 -49.92 24.35 13.77
CA ASP A 628 -50.37 23.97 15.11
C ASP A 628 -49.25 23.40 15.99
N LYS A 629 -47.99 23.45 15.53
CA LYS A 629 -46.81 22.87 16.21
C LYS A 629 -45.61 23.81 16.14
N GLU A 630 -44.66 23.66 17.07
CA GLU A 630 -43.37 24.32 16.95
C GLU A 630 -42.59 23.69 15.78
N ASN A 631 -42.14 24.52 14.83
CA ASN A 631 -41.39 24.07 13.66
C ASN A 631 -39.89 24.21 13.95
N ILE A 632 -39.21 23.07 14.04
CA ILE A 632 -37.83 22.98 14.52
C ILE A 632 -36.95 22.47 13.40
N TYR A 633 -36.03 23.29 12.90
CA TYR A 633 -35.08 22.88 11.87
C TYR A 633 -33.90 22.13 12.49
N ILE A 634 -33.64 20.94 11.97
CA ILE A 634 -32.50 20.10 12.32
C ILE A 634 -31.61 20.02 11.10
N ILE A 635 -30.43 20.59 11.20
CA ILE A 635 -29.57 20.85 10.05
C ILE A 635 -28.49 19.78 10.00
N ASP A 636 -28.41 19.09 8.86
CA ASP A 636 -27.37 18.12 8.56
C ASP A 636 -26.04 18.79 8.20
N THR A 637 -24.93 18.10 8.47
CA THR A 637 -23.55 18.58 8.26
C THR A 637 -23.30 18.99 6.81
N ASN A 638 -23.81 18.21 5.84
CA ASN A 638 -23.64 18.49 4.42
C ASN A 638 -24.19 19.86 4.00
N VAL A 639 -25.24 20.32 4.69
CA VAL A 639 -25.87 21.61 4.40
C VAL A 639 -24.95 22.77 4.73
N PHE A 640 -24.15 22.66 5.79
CA PHE A 640 -23.15 23.67 6.16
C PHE A 640 -21.94 23.69 5.22
N VAL A 641 -21.61 22.56 4.59
CA VAL A 641 -20.54 22.49 3.57
C VAL A 641 -20.96 23.24 2.30
N ASP A 642 -22.21 23.04 1.86
CA ASP A 642 -22.73 23.64 0.63
C ASP A 642 -23.22 25.09 0.83
N LEU A 643 -23.75 25.41 2.01
CA LEU A 643 -24.25 26.73 2.35
C LEU A 643 -23.90 27.10 3.80
N PRO A 644 -22.73 27.71 4.03
CA PRO A 644 -22.26 27.99 5.39
C PRO A 644 -23.12 29.01 6.13
N ASP A 645 -23.87 29.84 5.38
CA ASP A 645 -24.74 30.86 5.92
C ASP A 645 -26.18 30.38 6.14
N ILE A 646 -26.42 29.06 6.20
CA ILE A 646 -27.78 28.50 6.24
C ILE A 646 -28.60 28.99 7.44
N ILE A 647 -27.96 29.15 8.61
CA ILE A 647 -28.63 29.62 9.82
C ILE A 647 -29.33 30.95 9.54
N SER A 648 -28.62 31.96 9.00
CA SER A 648 -29.19 33.29 8.76
C SER A 648 -30.34 33.31 7.74
N LYS A 649 -30.47 32.26 6.92
CA LYS A 649 -31.55 32.12 5.93
C LYS A 649 -32.82 31.46 6.45
N ILE A 650 -32.76 30.80 7.61
CA ILE A 650 -33.96 30.30 8.28
C ILE A 650 -34.63 31.48 8.98
N ASP A 651 -35.95 31.61 8.84
CA ASP A 651 -36.76 32.66 9.49
C ASP A 651 -36.60 32.63 11.02
N LEU A 652 -36.49 33.80 11.66
CA LEU A 652 -36.25 33.94 13.10
C LEU A 652 -37.36 33.32 13.96
N LYS A 653 -38.57 33.14 13.41
CA LYS A 653 -39.68 32.49 14.13
C LYS A 653 -39.53 30.97 14.27
N TYR A 654 -38.60 30.35 13.55
CA TYR A 654 -38.37 28.90 13.61
C TYR A 654 -37.13 28.58 14.45
N SER A 655 -37.29 27.61 15.34
CA SER A 655 -36.21 27.11 16.21
C SER A 655 -35.20 26.29 15.40
N ILE A 656 -33.93 26.37 15.77
CA ILE A 656 -32.86 25.56 15.16
C ILE A 656 -32.23 24.70 16.26
N VAL A 657 -32.14 23.40 15.99
CA VAL A 657 -31.44 22.44 16.84
C VAL A 657 -30.30 21.80 16.03
N LEU A 658 -29.10 21.79 16.59
CA LEU A 658 -27.94 21.12 16.02
C LEU A 658 -27.58 19.89 16.86
N SER A 659 -27.33 18.78 16.18
CA SER A 659 -26.74 17.61 16.84
C SER A 659 -25.29 17.90 17.18
N ALA A 660 -24.83 17.50 18.37
CA ALA A 660 -23.40 17.58 18.74
C ALA A 660 -22.50 16.87 17.71
N LYS A 661 -23.04 15.86 17.00
CA LYS A 661 -22.32 15.16 15.94
C LYS A 661 -22.03 16.05 14.72
N VAL A 662 -22.89 17.01 14.42
CA VAL A 662 -22.68 17.96 13.31
C VAL A 662 -21.46 18.84 13.57
N ILE A 663 -21.24 19.26 14.82
CA ILE A 663 -20.06 20.06 15.19
C ILE A 663 -18.78 19.24 15.10
N ASP A 664 -18.80 18.02 15.64
CA ASP A 664 -17.69 17.05 15.54
C ASP A 664 -17.32 16.75 14.08
N GLU A 665 -18.31 16.59 13.21
CA GLU A 665 -18.09 16.38 11.77
C GLU A 665 -17.57 17.63 11.06
N LEU A 666 -18.10 18.83 11.35
CA LEU A 666 -17.59 20.07 10.76
C LEU A 666 -16.13 20.32 11.18
N ASP A 667 -15.76 20.01 12.42
CA ASP A 667 -14.37 20.12 12.86
C ASP A 667 -13.44 19.14 12.15
N TYR A 668 -13.91 17.91 11.89
CA TYR A 668 -13.17 16.94 11.09
C TYR A 668 -13.05 17.34 9.61
N LEU A 669 -14.13 17.91 9.03
CA LEU A 669 -14.22 18.30 7.62
C LEU A 669 -13.38 19.53 7.26
N LYS A 670 -12.90 20.32 8.23
CA LYS A 670 -11.89 21.38 8.01
C LYS A 670 -10.61 20.85 7.33
N ILE A 671 -10.35 19.56 7.45
CA ILE A 671 -9.06 18.96 7.11
C ILE A 671 -9.13 18.17 5.79
N SER A 672 -10.32 17.68 5.39
CA SER A 672 -10.51 16.73 4.29
C SER A 672 -11.13 17.30 3.01
N LEU A 673 -11.61 18.56 3.00
CA LEU A 673 -12.35 19.15 1.88
C LEU A 673 -11.48 20.06 0.98
N THR A 674 -12.03 20.49 -0.17
CA THR A 674 -11.37 21.46 -1.08
C THR A 674 -11.20 22.83 -0.42
N GLU A 675 -10.32 23.70 -0.91
CA GLU A 675 -10.07 25.03 -0.32
C GLU A 675 -11.35 25.90 -0.22
N GLU A 676 -12.24 25.81 -1.22
CA GLU A 676 -13.53 26.50 -1.20
C GLU A 676 -14.47 25.94 -0.12
N GLN A 677 -14.57 24.61 -0.02
CA GLN A 677 -15.40 23.95 0.98
C GLN A 677 -14.85 24.09 2.41
N LYS A 678 -13.53 24.13 2.60
CA LYS A 678 -12.91 24.46 3.89
C LYS A 678 -13.26 25.86 4.34
N LYS A 679 -13.22 26.83 3.42
CA LYS A 679 -13.65 28.21 3.68
C LYS A 679 -15.12 28.26 4.08
N ASN A 680 -15.97 27.45 3.45
CA ASN A 680 -17.37 27.29 3.86
C ASN A 680 -17.49 26.71 5.27
N VAL A 681 -16.84 25.58 5.57
CA VAL A 681 -16.90 24.95 6.90
C VAL A 681 -16.39 25.89 8.01
N GLN A 682 -15.29 26.62 7.77
CA GLN A 682 -14.79 27.64 8.72
C GLN A 682 -15.80 28.77 8.92
N LYS A 683 -16.44 29.23 7.83
CA LYS A 683 -17.48 30.26 7.89
C LYS A 683 -18.73 29.75 8.64
N ALA A 684 -19.13 28.51 8.40
CA ALA A 684 -20.25 27.85 9.09
C ALA A 684 -20.02 27.78 10.60
N LEU A 685 -18.83 27.33 11.04
CA LEU A 685 -18.51 27.24 12.46
C LEU A 685 -18.42 28.60 13.14
N ARG A 686 -17.87 29.61 12.45
CA ARG A 686 -17.90 30.99 12.93
C ARG A 686 -19.35 31.47 13.10
N GLN A 687 -20.22 31.20 12.14
CA GLN A 687 -21.63 31.59 12.22
C GLN A 687 -22.40 30.85 13.31
N ILE A 688 -22.16 29.55 13.49
CA ILE A 688 -22.73 28.77 14.58
C ILE A 688 -22.34 29.42 15.90
N ASN A 689 -21.05 29.68 16.12
CA ASN A 689 -20.56 30.30 17.35
C ASN A 689 -21.15 31.70 17.59
N GLU A 690 -21.25 32.55 16.56
CA GLU A 690 -21.87 33.87 16.69
C GLU A 690 -23.38 33.81 16.93
N SER A 691 -24.05 32.74 16.49
CA SER A 691 -25.51 32.58 16.56
C SER A 691 -26.01 31.79 17.77
N ILE A 692 -25.17 31.02 18.46
CA ILE A 692 -25.55 30.25 19.66
C ILE A 692 -26.20 31.18 20.69
N ASP A 693 -25.52 32.27 21.07
CA ASP A 693 -26.01 33.19 22.11
C ASP A 693 -27.04 34.20 21.58
N LYS A 694 -26.88 34.65 20.33
CA LYS A 694 -27.74 35.71 19.74
C LYS A 694 -29.09 35.22 19.26
N ARG A 695 -29.14 34.00 18.71
CA ARG A 695 -30.35 33.42 18.11
C ARG A 695 -30.96 32.30 18.98
N GLY A 696 -30.23 31.81 19.98
CA GLY A 696 -30.69 30.73 20.85
C GLY A 696 -30.72 29.38 20.14
N ILE A 697 -29.67 29.06 19.37
CA ILE A 697 -29.53 27.74 18.74
C ILE A 697 -29.31 26.69 19.85
N LYS A 698 -30.14 25.65 19.89
CA LYS A 698 -30.00 24.56 20.86
C LYS A 698 -29.04 23.50 20.32
N MET A 699 -28.16 23.00 21.18
CA MET A 699 -27.29 21.86 20.87
C MET A 699 -27.70 20.65 21.69
N ASP A 700 -27.98 19.55 21.00
CA ASP A 700 -28.48 18.31 21.61
C ASP A 700 -27.56 17.13 21.28
N THR A 701 -27.38 16.24 22.26
CA THR A 701 -26.67 14.97 22.07
C THR A 701 -27.62 13.90 21.52
N ALA A 702 -27.08 12.94 20.78
CA ALA A 702 -27.87 11.82 20.25
C ALA A 702 -28.40 10.91 21.36
N ASP A 703 -29.66 10.47 21.25
CA ASP A 703 -30.23 9.42 22.09
C ASP A 703 -30.58 8.19 21.24
N LEU A 704 -29.64 7.24 21.22
CA LEU A 704 -29.69 6.06 20.37
C LEU A 704 -30.76 5.04 20.81
N SER A 705 -31.41 5.24 21.96
CA SER A 705 -32.54 4.42 22.41
C SER A 705 -33.81 4.70 21.61
N LEU A 706 -33.94 5.89 21.03
CA LEU A 706 -35.09 6.31 20.22
C LEU A 706 -35.07 5.71 18.81
N LEU A 707 -33.94 5.15 18.37
CA LEU A 707 -33.78 4.55 17.05
C LEU A 707 -34.30 3.10 17.02
N PRO A 708 -34.91 2.64 15.92
CA PRO A 708 -35.21 1.23 15.72
C PRO A 708 -33.96 0.34 15.82
N ASN A 709 -34.12 -0.90 16.30
CA ASN A 709 -32.99 -1.82 16.49
C ASN A 709 -32.26 -2.18 15.19
N ASP A 710 -32.95 -2.13 14.05
CA ASP A 710 -32.39 -2.42 12.72
C ASP A 710 -31.49 -1.30 12.19
N PHE A 711 -31.45 -0.14 12.86
CA PHE A 711 -30.62 1.00 12.44
C PHE A 711 -29.24 0.90 13.09
N ASN A 712 -28.19 1.08 12.29
CA ASN A 712 -26.81 1.09 12.78
C ASN A 712 -26.57 2.22 13.80
N LYS A 713 -26.47 1.87 15.09
CA LYS A 713 -26.26 2.83 16.20
C LYS A 713 -24.87 3.50 16.21
N LYS A 714 -24.00 3.20 15.24
CA LYS A 714 -22.68 3.84 15.04
C LYS A 714 -22.63 4.81 13.85
N SER A 715 -23.70 4.91 13.05
CA SER A 715 -23.75 5.79 11.86
C SER A 715 -24.04 7.24 12.25
N PRO A 716 -23.22 8.24 11.87
CA PRO A 716 -23.44 9.64 12.24
C PRO A 716 -24.79 10.23 11.81
N ASP A 717 -25.27 9.88 10.62
CA ASP A 717 -26.64 10.21 10.16
C ASP A 717 -27.70 9.78 11.17
N ASN A 718 -27.52 8.61 11.79
CA ASN A 718 -28.46 8.10 12.79
C ASN A 718 -28.33 8.86 14.13
N PHE A 719 -27.18 9.47 14.44
CA PHE A 719 -27.04 10.37 15.58
C PHE A 719 -27.86 11.64 15.35
N ILE A 720 -27.77 12.25 14.17
CA ILE A 720 -28.57 13.42 13.79
C ILE A 720 -30.07 13.07 13.77
N LEU A 721 -30.42 11.92 13.19
CA LEU A 721 -31.79 11.41 13.18
C LEU A 721 -32.37 11.17 14.58
N SER A 722 -31.55 10.67 15.52
CA SER A 722 -31.99 10.46 16.90
C SER A 722 -32.32 11.77 17.61
N VAL A 723 -31.60 12.87 17.30
CA VAL A 723 -31.94 14.21 17.80
C VAL A 723 -33.30 14.65 17.25
N ALA A 724 -33.58 14.38 15.97
CA ALA A 724 -34.90 14.68 15.40
C ALA A 724 -36.05 13.88 16.05
N LEU A 725 -35.78 12.65 16.47
CA LEU A 725 -36.79 11.84 17.17
C LEU A 725 -37.13 12.37 18.56
N LYS A 726 -36.20 13.07 19.25
CA LYS A 726 -36.49 13.72 20.54
C LYS A 726 -37.61 14.75 20.42
N TYR A 727 -37.70 15.43 19.28
CA TYR A 727 -38.69 16.47 19.02
C TYR A 727 -39.91 15.98 18.24
N LYS A 728 -40.13 14.65 18.14
CA LYS A 728 -41.23 14.07 17.35
C LYS A 728 -42.63 14.51 17.79
N ILE A 729 -42.78 14.97 19.03
CA ILE A 729 -44.03 15.55 19.56
C ILE A 729 -44.37 16.86 18.82
N GLU A 730 -43.36 17.65 18.45
CA GLU A 730 -43.47 18.88 17.67
C GLU A 730 -43.41 18.62 16.16
N ASN A 731 -42.95 19.59 15.34
CA ASN A 731 -42.64 19.38 13.93
C ASN A 731 -41.14 19.53 13.66
N PRO A 732 -40.34 18.46 13.86
CA PRO A 732 -38.95 18.46 13.45
C PRO A 732 -38.86 18.40 11.91
N ILE A 733 -38.11 19.34 11.34
CA ILE A 733 -37.86 19.48 9.91
C ILE A 733 -36.37 19.22 9.68
N MET A 734 -36.06 18.04 9.14
CA MET A 734 -34.70 17.68 8.76
C MET A 734 -34.31 18.39 7.47
N LEU A 735 -33.37 19.34 7.57
CA LEU A 735 -32.76 19.99 6.41
C LEU A 735 -31.50 19.21 6.03
N THR A 736 -31.57 18.43 4.95
CA THR A 736 -30.46 17.60 4.47
C THR A 736 -30.54 17.43 2.95
N SER A 737 -29.38 17.34 2.30
CA SER A 737 -29.27 16.97 0.89
C SER A 737 -29.01 15.47 0.69
N ASP A 738 -28.86 14.69 1.77
CA ASP A 738 -28.57 13.27 1.70
C ASP A 738 -29.86 12.45 1.49
N ASN A 739 -29.90 11.62 0.45
CA ASN A 739 -31.08 10.82 0.13
C ASN A 739 -31.34 9.70 1.15
N GLY A 740 -30.28 9.12 1.73
CA GLY A 740 -30.39 8.06 2.72
C GLY A 740 -30.99 8.57 4.03
N LEU A 741 -30.49 9.70 4.54
CA LEU A 741 -31.03 10.35 5.74
C LEU A 741 -32.48 10.82 5.52
N GLN A 742 -32.82 11.32 4.31
CA GLN A 742 -34.20 11.67 3.97
C GLN A 742 -35.15 10.46 4.02
N ILE A 743 -34.76 9.33 3.43
CA ILE A 743 -35.60 8.12 3.42
C ILE A 743 -35.82 7.62 4.85
N LYS A 744 -34.76 7.58 5.66
CA LYS A 744 -34.83 7.20 7.07
C LYS A 744 -35.74 8.13 7.89
N ALA A 745 -35.61 9.44 7.72
CA ALA A 745 -36.42 10.43 8.41
C ALA A 745 -37.90 10.34 8.00
N LYS A 746 -38.20 10.26 6.70
CA LYS A 746 -39.57 10.05 6.19
C LYS A 746 -40.18 8.75 6.70
N GLY A 747 -39.40 7.66 6.71
CA GLY A 747 -39.83 6.36 7.25
C GLY A 747 -40.17 6.39 8.74
N LEU A 748 -39.64 7.36 9.49
CA LEU A 748 -39.93 7.57 10.92
C LEU A 748 -40.95 8.69 11.19
N ASN A 749 -41.64 9.16 10.14
CA ASN A 749 -42.60 10.27 10.16
C ASN A 749 -42.00 11.63 10.56
N ILE A 750 -40.73 11.88 10.22
CA ILE A 750 -40.07 13.18 10.36
C ILE A 750 -40.14 13.93 9.02
N THR A 751 -40.50 15.21 9.07
CA THR A 751 -40.57 16.07 7.89
C THR A 751 -39.15 16.34 7.38
N THR A 752 -38.94 16.33 6.06
CA THR A 752 -37.61 16.58 5.46
C THR A 752 -37.72 17.63 4.36
N ILE A 753 -36.70 18.45 4.20
CA ILE A 753 -36.57 19.38 3.08
C ILE A 753 -35.13 19.37 2.56
N THR A 754 -34.96 19.37 1.24
CA THR A 754 -33.63 19.45 0.63
C THR A 754 -33.12 20.88 0.62
N LEU A 755 -31.79 21.08 0.62
CA LEU A 755 -31.21 22.43 0.49
C LEU A 755 -31.68 23.13 -0.79
N LYS A 756 -31.81 22.40 -1.90
CA LYS A 756 -32.28 22.94 -3.18
C LYS A 756 -33.74 23.41 -3.11
N GLU A 757 -34.61 22.66 -2.44
CA GLU A 757 -36.01 23.04 -2.23
C GLU A 757 -36.13 24.22 -1.26
N PHE A 758 -35.38 24.19 -0.16
CA PHE A 758 -35.32 25.28 0.80
C PHE A 758 -34.88 26.60 0.13
N LEU A 759 -33.81 26.56 -0.69
CA LEU A 759 -33.35 27.73 -1.43
C LEU A 759 -34.34 28.21 -2.50
N LYS A 760 -35.11 27.31 -3.11
CA LYS A 760 -36.18 27.72 -4.05
C LYS A 760 -37.29 28.48 -3.33
N GLN A 761 -37.56 28.18 -2.07
CA GLN A 761 -38.55 28.92 -1.27
C GLN A 761 -38.07 30.32 -0.86
N LEU A 762 -36.78 30.62 -0.96
CA LEU A 762 -36.21 31.94 -0.66
C LEU A 762 -36.11 32.86 -1.89
N LYS A 763 -36.36 32.32 -3.10
CA LYS A 763 -36.26 33.06 -4.37
C LYS A 763 -37.56 33.80 -4.76
N TYR A 764 -38.57 33.74 -3.91
CA TYR A 764 -39.89 34.34 -4.11
C TYR A 764 -40.26 35.12 -2.88
#